data_AF-A0A1C4KNU7-F1
#
_entry.id   AF-A0A1C4KNU7-F1
#
_cell.length_a   1.000
_cell.length_b   1.000
_cell.length_c   1.000
_cell.angle_alpha   90.00
_cell.angle_beta   90.00
_cell.angle_gamma   90.00
#
_symmetry.space_group_name_H-M   'P 1'
#
loop_
_entity.id
_entity.type
_entity.pdbx_description
1 polymer ?
#
loop_
_entity_poly.entity_id
_entity_poly.type
_entity_poly.pdbx_seq_one_letter_code
_entity_poly.pdbx_strand_id
1 'polypeptide(L)'
;MSGTAGQSGTEGAPGAQVRESAGGGDSVDEADSADGVRGPDAADADAYEVLRVRLTAGAEELAARAEALNLARQEVFGSAELRLAGTERLRTARPALPADVAPVGGWLLFAANPAEVAEVADVFQLRAASDQAGPASPEPQGLLDDPQFVRDFGELYRYYRETRLLRLRVEDSRLQAVFRTGPAAEDVRVLGWRVGRDGNCGYEGAGRASEPAATAAGLNWFPVAREHFVPGRQPHIELTAADGGTVQLDTTGGMVRIRTGETRYEEPVEDALQSLADAEAAYATVGPLLLLRVRPYRESADRHFAVNTRTALVERIDALGRACLRLPDEQGVIFPGGYALAAGGTRTFDLGAEVPVEGLEFERLVRSANGEDVLYVFHAAADGRRLLLPYNLIREEAAAPLHVQGAALYEDGTLLALRAADGGEPARVHTLQRWRTPYLADTWAAAQPVGDSPLERIGNPDLVRAVADALSVARSALAPEPAAAVYEALVAAAERVLDRYHWLGDADLRAGGLAGPLADVRDTGRQVLAEYARVRESTARAAASVAEAGRTITALGRRLRGESAAGAQEWVARLTELRLARGRLASLRELRYADPGQLDALEQALAEVTATATRRAATRFADEHAFDAYRERIAALAAEAASITTSAAAEPLAAALDEQAAGLGTVTETAGSLRIADATVRTRILERAADVLGAVNRARAVLEGRRRELFTTESAAEFAAETALLAQDLSGALAAADTPERCEEHLGRLLVQVEDLTTRFGAVQERVSALDARREEIHQVLTARKQALADERAERVERLTGSAARVLDGVRRRAAALGSPDEITAYFAADPLPEEHRRIAAELRVLGHPARAAELHAALAAARQDASRTLRDRLDLYTPDGTTLRLGRHHFPVNTHPFDLALVPHGDTLAFTITGTDYLTPVTDPAFTDTRPFWTRPLPSESPDLYRSEYLAGCLLLDALARTPTWPAGPAGSGAGGSGAGVRWARWGAGVAVDRAD
;
A
#
# COMPACT_ATOMS: atom_id res chain seq x y z
N MET A 1 46.13 -30.40 -29.80
CA MET A 1 46.70 -31.73 -30.08
C MET A 1 45.58 -32.62 -30.56
N SER A 2 45.83 -33.28 -31.67
CA SER A 2 44.94 -34.06 -32.51
C SER A 2 44.68 -35.48 -31.95
N GLY A 3 43.63 -36.15 -32.45
CA GLY A 3 43.34 -37.58 -32.22
C GLY A 3 41.83 -37.84 -32.15
N THR A 4 41.03 -37.87 -33.23
CA THR A 4 40.94 -38.81 -34.39
C THR A 4 40.39 -40.22 -34.07
N ALA A 5 39.14 -40.42 -34.49
CA ALA A 5 38.51 -41.55 -35.21
C ALA A 5 38.39 -42.99 -34.65
N GLY A 6 37.20 -43.57 -34.87
CA GLY A 6 36.91 -45.01 -34.94
C GLY A 6 35.46 -45.31 -35.34
N GLN A 7 35.26 -45.80 -36.57
CA GLN A 7 34.00 -46.08 -37.30
C GLN A 7 33.35 -47.44 -37.01
N SER A 8 32.06 -47.60 -37.35
CA SER A 8 31.46 -48.64 -38.25
C SER A 8 29.92 -48.63 -38.05
N GLY A 9 29.06 -48.42 -39.06
CA GLY A 9 28.66 -49.32 -40.18
C GLY A 9 27.21 -49.81 -39.89
N THR A 10 26.23 -50.00 -40.79
CA THR A 10 26.17 -50.01 -42.26
C THR A 10 24.68 -50.15 -42.69
N GLU A 11 24.30 -49.46 -43.78
CA GLU A 11 23.52 -49.96 -44.94
C GLU A 11 21.98 -50.18 -44.94
N GLY A 12 21.34 -49.72 -46.03
CA GLY A 12 20.10 -50.28 -46.58
C GLY A 12 19.10 -49.32 -47.25
N ALA A 13 19.41 -48.78 -48.44
CA ALA A 13 18.43 -48.28 -49.43
C ALA A 13 17.87 -49.48 -50.26
N PRO A 14 17.04 -49.36 -51.33
CA PRO A 14 16.53 -48.18 -52.08
C PRO A 14 15.07 -48.29 -52.63
N GLY A 15 14.62 -47.30 -53.40
CA GLY A 15 13.55 -47.51 -54.40
C GLY A 15 12.75 -46.27 -54.84
N ALA A 16 13.24 -45.54 -55.85
CA ALA A 16 12.50 -44.55 -56.67
C ALA A 16 11.48 -45.28 -57.59
N GLN A 17 10.42 -44.73 -58.20
CA GLN A 17 10.26 -43.56 -59.10
C GLN A 17 8.82 -43.77 -59.71
N VAL A 18 7.90 -42.83 -59.97
CA VAL A 18 7.73 -41.92 -61.14
C VAL A 18 6.30 -41.32 -61.10
N ARG A 19 6.20 -39.98 -61.30
CA ARG A 19 5.25 -39.09 -62.03
C ARG A 19 3.80 -39.56 -62.31
N GLU A 20 2.76 -38.71 -62.32
CA GLU A 20 2.61 -37.48 -63.16
C GLU A 20 1.29 -36.71 -62.88
N SER A 21 1.35 -35.35 -62.80
CA SER A 21 0.32 -34.32 -63.15
C SER A 21 -1.06 -34.31 -62.44
N ALA A 22 -1.79 -33.22 -62.17
CA ALA A 22 -1.84 -31.86 -62.71
C ALA A 22 -2.63 -30.92 -61.75
N GLY A 23 -2.48 -29.59 -61.90
CA GLY A 23 -3.51 -28.61 -61.57
C GLY A 23 -3.13 -27.56 -60.52
N GLY A 24 -2.69 -26.37 -60.97
CA GLY A 24 -2.54 -25.18 -60.13
C GLY A 24 -3.83 -24.37 -60.02
N GLY A 25 -3.88 -23.46 -59.04
CA GLY A 25 -4.95 -22.48 -58.89
C GLY A 25 -4.86 -21.73 -57.57
N ASP A 26 -4.28 -20.53 -57.66
CA ASP A 26 -4.37 -19.31 -56.82
C ASP A 26 -4.67 -19.36 -55.32
N SER A 27 -3.76 -18.68 -54.63
CA SER A 27 -3.81 -18.13 -53.28
C SER A 27 -4.87 -17.03 -53.12
N VAL A 28 -5.73 -17.18 -52.11
CA VAL A 28 -6.39 -16.06 -51.42
C VAL A 28 -6.38 -16.37 -49.92
N ASP A 29 -5.99 -15.35 -49.15
CA ASP A 29 -5.88 -15.30 -47.69
C ASP A 29 -7.11 -15.81 -46.94
N GLU A 30 -6.87 -16.70 -45.98
CA GLU A 30 -7.73 -16.88 -44.81
C GLU A 30 -6.87 -16.71 -43.56
N ALA A 31 -6.98 -15.52 -42.95
CA ALA A 31 -6.54 -15.28 -41.60
C ALA A 31 -7.50 -16.00 -40.65
N ASP A 32 -7.02 -17.06 -40.00
CA ASP A 32 -7.70 -17.62 -38.83
C ASP A 32 -6.84 -17.39 -37.58
N SER A 33 -7.41 -16.54 -36.74
CA SER A 33 -6.96 -16.14 -35.42
C SER A 33 -6.99 -17.34 -34.46
N ALA A 34 -5.82 -17.94 -34.23
CA ALA A 34 -5.61 -18.85 -33.10
C ALA A 34 -5.33 -18.05 -31.82
N ASP A 35 -6.37 -17.44 -31.26
CA ASP A 35 -6.35 -17.00 -29.86
C ASP A 35 -6.66 -18.22 -29.00
N GLY A 36 -5.59 -18.87 -28.53
CA GLY A 36 -5.69 -20.03 -27.65
C GLY A 36 -6.19 -19.60 -26.28
N VAL A 37 -7.41 -20.00 -25.94
CA VAL A 37 -8.02 -19.84 -24.61
C VAL A 37 -7.09 -20.49 -23.58
N ARG A 38 -6.26 -19.68 -22.91
CA ARG A 38 -5.53 -20.05 -21.71
C ARG A 38 -6.53 -20.14 -20.56
N GLY A 39 -6.66 -21.33 -19.98
CA GLY A 39 -7.49 -21.54 -18.79
C GLY A 39 -6.97 -20.78 -17.56
N PRO A 40 -7.81 -20.58 -16.54
CA PRO A 40 -7.46 -19.90 -15.28
C PRO A 40 -6.30 -20.56 -14.51
N ASP A 41 -5.95 -21.81 -14.83
CA ASP A 41 -4.77 -22.52 -14.31
C ASP A 41 -3.43 -21.86 -14.68
N ALA A 42 -3.34 -21.07 -15.74
CA ALA A 42 -2.10 -20.36 -16.06
C ALA A 42 -1.93 -19.10 -15.17
N ALA A 43 -3.03 -18.40 -14.85
CA ALA A 43 -2.99 -17.01 -14.39
C ALA A 43 -2.37 -16.80 -12.99
N ASP A 44 -2.67 -17.64 -12.00
CA ASP A 44 -2.15 -17.45 -10.62
C ASP A 44 -0.73 -18.02 -10.42
N ALA A 45 -0.35 -19.07 -11.17
CA ALA A 45 1.02 -19.53 -11.24
C ALA A 45 1.90 -18.52 -12.00
N ASP A 46 1.35 -17.89 -13.06
CA ASP A 46 1.94 -16.70 -13.67
C ASP A 46 2.05 -15.57 -12.64
N ALA A 47 1.05 -15.30 -11.80
CA ALA A 47 1.10 -14.17 -10.87
C ALA A 47 2.25 -14.30 -9.84
N TYR A 48 2.40 -15.46 -9.20
CA TYR A 48 3.52 -15.69 -8.27
C TYR A 48 4.88 -15.62 -8.99
N GLU A 49 5.00 -16.26 -10.16
CA GLU A 49 6.24 -16.24 -10.94
C GLU A 49 6.58 -14.83 -11.47
N VAL A 50 5.59 -14.07 -11.93
CA VAL A 50 5.74 -12.67 -12.36
C VAL A 50 6.18 -11.80 -11.19
N LEU A 51 5.58 -11.97 -10.02
CA LEU A 51 5.99 -11.24 -8.82
C LEU A 51 7.41 -11.62 -8.38
N ARG A 52 7.78 -12.89 -8.51
CA ARG A 52 9.15 -13.35 -8.24
C ARG A 52 10.15 -12.73 -9.21
N VAL A 53 9.87 -12.73 -10.51
CA VAL A 53 10.70 -12.07 -11.53
C VAL A 53 10.83 -10.58 -11.26
N ARG A 54 9.73 -9.91 -10.89
CA ARG A 54 9.74 -8.50 -10.51
C ARG A 54 10.58 -8.24 -9.25
N LEU A 55 10.49 -9.12 -8.25
CA LEU A 55 11.26 -9.01 -7.02
C LEU A 55 12.76 -9.18 -7.29
N THR A 56 13.12 -10.15 -8.12
CA THR A 56 14.51 -10.35 -8.58
C THR A 56 15.03 -9.11 -9.30
N ALA A 57 14.28 -8.55 -10.25
CA ALA A 57 14.69 -7.33 -10.95
C ALA A 57 14.88 -6.14 -10.01
N GLY A 58 13.96 -5.92 -9.06
CA GLY A 58 14.08 -4.86 -8.06
C GLY A 58 15.27 -5.07 -7.12
N ALA A 59 15.57 -6.32 -6.76
CA ALA A 59 16.73 -6.66 -5.93
C ALA A 59 18.06 -6.45 -6.67
N GLU A 60 18.14 -6.81 -7.94
CA GLU A 60 19.32 -6.57 -8.79
C GLU A 60 19.58 -5.06 -8.96
N GLU A 61 18.52 -4.27 -9.19
CA GLU A 61 18.63 -2.82 -9.27
C GLU A 61 19.08 -2.19 -7.94
N LEU A 62 18.51 -2.64 -6.82
CA LEU A 62 18.92 -2.23 -5.48
C LEU A 62 20.41 -2.53 -5.24
N ALA A 63 20.85 -3.75 -5.56
CA ALA A 63 22.24 -4.15 -5.41
C ALA A 63 23.18 -3.28 -6.26
N ALA A 64 22.83 -3.04 -7.53
CA ALA A 64 23.65 -2.23 -8.42
C ALA A 64 23.83 -0.78 -7.93
N ARG A 65 22.75 -0.15 -7.43
CA ARG A 65 22.83 1.21 -6.89
C ARG A 65 23.56 1.25 -5.54
N ALA A 66 23.37 0.26 -4.69
CA ALA A 66 24.08 0.17 -3.41
C ALA A 66 25.60 0.01 -3.62
N GLU A 67 26.02 -0.79 -4.61
CA GLU A 67 27.44 -0.91 -4.98
C GLU A 67 27.98 0.39 -5.62
N ALA A 68 27.19 1.09 -6.43
CA ALA A 68 27.59 2.39 -6.96
C ALA A 68 27.81 3.43 -5.83
N LEU A 69 26.96 3.41 -4.80
CA LEU A 69 27.13 4.24 -3.60
C LEU A 69 28.38 3.81 -2.81
N ASN A 70 28.63 2.51 -2.68
CA ASN A 70 29.83 1.98 -2.04
C ASN A 70 31.11 2.44 -2.74
N LEU A 71 31.14 2.38 -4.08
CA LEU A 71 32.27 2.86 -4.88
C LEU A 71 32.50 4.37 -4.70
N ALA A 72 31.45 5.18 -4.76
CA ALA A 72 31.55 6.63 -4.54
C ALA A 72 32.05 6.96 -3.11
N ARG A 73 31.62 6.19 -2.11
CA ARG A 73 32.12 6.29 -0.73
C ARG A 73 33.62 5.95 -0.67
N GLN A 74 34.06 4.88 -1.31
CA GLN A 74 35.47 4.48 -1.35
C GLN A 74 36.36 5.54 -2.04
N GLU A 75 35.87 6.25 -3.05
CA GLU A 75 36.59 7.36 -3.68
C GLU A 75 36.84 8.53 -2.71
N VAL A 76 35.90 8.79 -1.80
CA VAL A 76 35.95 9.91 -0.85
C VAL A 76 36.74 9.54 0.42
N PHE A 77 36.46 8.38 1.02
CA PHE A 77 37.04 7.97 2.30
C PHE A 77 38.24 7.01 2.16
N GLY A 78 38.53 6.56 0.94
CA GLY A 78 39.52 5.54 0.64
C GLY A 78 39.00 4.11 0.85
N SER A 79 39.63 3.14 0.17
CA SER A 79 39.50 1.72 0.46
C SER A 79 40.83 1.20 1.02
N ALA A 80 40.78 0.56 2.18
CA ALA A 80 41.97 -0.02 2.80
C ALA A 80 41.81 -1.55 2.85
N GLU A 81 42.32 -2.23 1.81
CA GLU A 81 42.29 -3.69 1.77
C GLU A 81 43.40 -4.31 2.64
N LEU A 82 43.09 -5.45 3.25
CA LEU A 82 44.07 -6.28 3.94
C LEU A 82 45.06 -6.87 2.92
N ARG A 83 46.27 -6.31 2.84
CA ARG A 83 47.28 -6.69 1.84
C ARG A 83 48.64 -6.95 2.48
N LEU A 84 49.26 -8.08 2.15
CA LEU A 84 50.66 -8.35 2.51
C LEU A 84 51.58 -7.37 1.76
N ALA A 85 52.19 -6.46 2.50
CA ALA A 85 53.10 -5.45 1.97
C ALA A 85 54.54 -5.96 1.85
N GLY A 86 54.95 -6.92 2.69
CA GLY A 86 56.27 -7.54 2.64
C GLY A 86 56.51 -8.59 3.73
N THR A 87 57.61 -9.31 3.62
CA THR A 87 58.07 -10.31 4.59
C THR A 87 59.48 -9.97 5.04
N GLU A 88 59.70 -9.97 6.35
CA GLU A 88 60.92 -9.59 7.03
C GLU A 88 61.42 -10.73 7.92
N ARG A 89 62.69 -10.66 8.34
CA ARG A 89 63.33 -11.68 9.18
C ARG A 89 63.90 -11.04 10.44
N LEU A 90 63.47 -11.51 11.60
CA LEU A 90 64.03 -11.16 12.92
C LEU A 90 65.09 -12.19 13.29
N ARG A 91 66.21 -11.76 13.88
CA ARG A 91 67.33 -12.64 14.25
C ARG A 91 67.58 -12.64 15.74
N THR A 92 67.69 -13.82 16.33
CA THR A 92 68.00 -14.01 17.75
C THR A 92 69.45 -14.50 17.93
N ALA A 93 70.09 -14.06 19.02
CA ALA A 93 71.46 -14.43 19.35
C ALA A 93 71.60 -15.93 19.70
N ARG A 94 70.51 -16.54 20.18
CA ARG A 94 70.40 -17.97 20.51
C ARG A 94 69.18 -18.56 19.79
N PRO A 95 69.16 -19.87 19.47
CA PRO A 95 67.94 -20.52 19.01
C PRO A 95 66.84 -20.37 20.07
N ALA A 96 65.69 -19.84 19.67
CA ALA A 96 64.58 -19.56 20.56
C ALA A 96 63.27 -19.90 19.89
N LEU A 97 62.21 -20.09 20.68
CA LEU A 97 60.85 -20.11 20.16
C LEU A 97 60.32 -18.67 20.13
N PRO A 98 59.68 -18.22 19.03
CA PRO A 98 59.03 -16.92 19.01
C PRO A 98 57.92 -16.89 20.07
N ALA A 99 57.90 -15.88 20.93
CA ALA A 99 56.91 -15.77 22.00
C ALA A 99 55.78 -14.81 21.58
N ASP A 100 56.10 -13.53 21.35
CA ASP A 100 55.11 -12.52 20.97
C ASP A 100 55.78 -11.26 20.36
N VAL A 101 54.97 -10.35 19.81
CA VAL A 101 55.35 -8.99 19.41
C VAL A 101 54.33 -7.97 19.92
N ALA A 102 54.78 -6.77 20.28
CA ALA A 102 53.92 -5.66 20.65
C ALA A 102 54.40 -4.32 20.08
N PRO A 103 53.47 -3.41 19.72
CA PRO A 103 53.83 -2.05 19.33
C PRO A 103 54.12 -1.20 20.58
N VAL A 104 55.18 -0.41 20.53
CA VAL A 104 55.56 0.58 21.56
C VAL A 104 55.92 1.88 20.85
N GLY A 105 54.95 2.78 20.71
CA GLY A 105 55.10 3.98 19.88
C GLY A 105 55.46 3.60 18.43
N GLY A 106 56.54 4.17 17.89
CA GLY A 106 57.08 3.84 16.56
C GLY A 106 57.98 2.60 16.50
N TRP A 107 58.04 1.79 17.56
CA TRP A 107 58.93 0.64 17.68
C TRP A 107 58.16 -0.67 17.89
N LEU A 108 58.76 -1.77 17.42
CA LEU A 108 58.32 -3.15 17.61
C LEU A 108 59.15 -3.77 18.74
N LEU A 109 58.48 -4.16 19.83
CA LEU A 109 59.06 -5.04 20.84
C LEU A 109 58.83 -6.49 20.39
N PHE A 110 59.90 -7.19 20.05
CA PHE A 110 59.90 -8.63 19.77
C PHE A 110 60.33 -9.40 21.00
N ALA A 111 59.64 -10.51 21.27
CA ALA A 111 60.00 -11.38 22.37
C ALA A 111 60.09 -12.85 21.96
N ALA A 112 61.06 -13.55 22.55
CA ALA A 112 61.34 -14.95 22.29
C ALA A 112 61.69 -15.72 23.57
N ASN A 113 61.51 -17.04 23.53
CA ASN A 113 61.82 -17.97 24.61
C ASN A 113 63.01 -18.85 24.21
N PRO A 114 64.26 -18.46 24.55
CA PRO A 114 65.43 -19.32 24.40
C PRO A 114 65.48 -20.37 25.52
N ALA A 115 66.25 -21.45 25.30
CA ALA A 115 66.46 -22.48 26.33
C ALA A 115 67.26 -21.98 27.54
N GLU A 116 68.13 -21.00 27.34
CA GLU A 116 68.95 -20.37 28.37
C GLU A 116 68.93 -18.85 28.20
N VAL A 117 68.75 -18.12 29.30
CA VAL A 117 68.70 -16.65 29.35
C VAL A 117 69.86 -16.15 30.21
N ALA A 118 70.74 -15.32 29.62
CA ALA A 118 71.83 -14.66 30.34
C ALA A 118 71.60 -13.16 30.50
N GLU A 119 70.99 -12.53 29.49
CA GLU A 119 70.71 -11.09 29.48
C GLU A 119 69.31 -10.81 28.93
N VAL A 120 68.80 -9.58 29.15
CA VAL A 120 67.48 -9.15 28.66
C VAL A 120 67.36 -9.32 27.14
N ALA A 121 68.44 -9.05 26.40
CA ALA A 121 68.48 -9.13 24.93
C ALA A 121 68.30 -10.55 24.36
N ASP A 122 68.47 -11.59 25.19
CA ASP A 122 68.15 -12.98 24.81
C ASP A 122 66.62 -13.20 24.69
N VAL A 123 65.81 -12.41 25.41
CA VAL A 123 64.34 -12.54 25.47
C VAL A 123 63.64 -11.39 24.76
N PHE A 124 64.10 -10.14 24.91
CA PHE A 124 63.48 -8.96 24.32
C PHE A 124 64.42 -8.27 23.33
N GLN A 125 63.89 -7.93 22.16
CA GLN A 125 64.58 -7.12 21.17
C GLN A 125 63.69 -5.99 20.70
N LEU A 126 64.27 -4.82 20.52
CA LEU A 126 63.56 -3.65 20.05
C LEU A 126 64.01 -3.30 18.63
N ARG A 127 63.06 -2.98 17.75
CA ARG A 127 63.33 -2.62 16.36
C ARG A 127 62.39 -1.52 15.89
N ALA A 128 62.85 -0.60 15.04
CA ALA A 128 61.97 0.40 14.44
C ALA A 128 60.86 -0.26 13.62
N ALA A 129 59.63 0.26 13.71
CA ALA A 129 58.47 -0.30 13.03
C ALA A 129 58.50 -0.07 11.50
N SER A 130 59.24 0.92 11.00
CA SER A 130 59.32 1.29 9.58
C SER A 130 60.79 1.46 9.14
N ASP A 131 61.12 0.98 7.95
CA ASP A 131 62.38 1.26 7.24
C ASP A 131 62.28 2.49 6.31
N GLN A 132 61.13 3.18 6.25
CA GLN A 132 60.96 4.36 5.39
C GLN A 132 61.52 5.63 6.03
N ALA A 133 62.14 6.46 5.19
CA ALA A 133 62.86 7.70 5.50
C ALA A 133 61.96 8.87 6.02
N GLY A 134 61.25 8.65 7.12
CA GLY A 134 60.67 9.70 7.96
C GLY A 134 61.58 9.99 9.18
N PRO A 135 61.30 11.04 9.98
CA PRO A 135 62.04 11.27 11.22
C PRO A 135 61.86 10.06 12.15
N ALA A 136 62.93 9.32 12.40
CA ALA A 136 62.91 8.17 13.29
C ALA A 136 62.41 8.60 14.67
N SER A 137 61.38 7.93 15.18
CA SER A 137 60.97 8.10 16.57
C SER A 137 62.17 7.73 17.46
N PRO A 138 62.50 8.52 18.50
CA PRO A 138 63.59 8.18 19.40
C PRO A 138 63.33 6.80 20.03
N GLU A 139 64.40 6.08 20.36
CA GLU A 139 64.28 4.80 21.06
C GLU A 139 63.60 5.00 22.42
N PRO A 140 62.56 4.22 22.77
CA PRO A 140 61.82 4.35 24.03
C PRO A 140 62.73 4.09 25.23
N GLN A 141 63.13 5.16 25.93
CA GLN A 141 63.94 5.08 27.14
C GLN A 141 63.12 4.49 28.30
N GLY A 142 63.78 3.73 29.17
CA GLY A 142 63.16 3.09 30.35
C GLY A 142 62.37 1.82 30.05
N LEU A 143 62.37 1.34 28.80
CA LEU A 143 61.68 0.09 28.44
C LEU A 143 62.53 -1.15 28.81
N LEU A 144 63.75 -1.24 28.28
CA LEU A 144 64.65 -2.39 28.49
C LEU A 144 65.88 -2.06 29.35
N ASP A 145 66.15 -0.78 29.60
CA ASP A 145 67.32 -0.25 30.30
C ASP A 145 67.01 0.28 31.72
N ASP A 146 65.73 0.24 32.15
CA ASP A 146 65.35 0.62 33.51
C ASP A 146 66.05 -0.30 34.55
N PRO A 147 66.82 0.26 35.51
CA PRO A 147 67.59 -0.55 36.45
C PRO A 147 66.75 -1.43 37.36
N GLN A 148 65.50 -1.05 37.66
CA GLN A 148 64.58 -1.86 38.45
C GLN A 148 64.04 -3.03 37.61
N PHE A 149 63.65 -2.78 36.35
CA PHE A 149 63.26 -3.84 35.44
C PHE A 149 64.35 -4.90 35.27
N VAL A 150 65.60 -4.50 35.04
CA VAL A 150 66.72 -5.44 34.86
C VAL A 150 66.91 -6.35 36.09
N ARG A 151 66.72 -5.80 37.30
CA ARG A 151 66.77 -6.59 38.55
C ARG A 151 65.60 -7.57 38.63
N ASP A 152 64.37 -7.08 38.48
CA ASP A 152 63.15 -7.89 38.60
C ASP A 152 63.11 -9.01 37.54
N PHE A 153 63.57 -8.73 36.31
CA PHE A 153 63.75 -9.72 35.24
C PHE A 153 64.80 -10.78 35.59
N GLY A 154 65.95 -10.37 36.12
CA GLY A 154 67.01 -11.28 36.55
C GLY A 154 66.56 -12.18 37.71
N GLU A 155 65.81 -11.64 38.67
CA GLU A 155 65.21 -12.42 39.76
C GLU A 155 64.20 -13.44 39.23
N LEU A 156 63.36 -13.06 38.27
CA LEU A 156 62.37 -13.94 37.66
C LEU A 156 63.02 -15.21 37.08
N TYR A 157 64.03 -15.06 36.21
CA TYR A 157 64.71 -16.21 35.60
C TYR A 157 65.63 -16.97 36.57
N ARG A 158 66.11 -16.33 37.65
CA ARG A 158 66.93 -16.98 38.68
C ARG A 158 66.12 -17.85 39.63
N TYR A 159 64.93 -17.41 40.03
CA TYR A 159 64.12 -18.09 41.05
C TYR A 159 63.12 -19.08 40.47
N TYR A 160 62.69 -18.89 39.21
CA TYR A 160 61.69 -19.73 38.57
C TYR A 160 62.29 -20.46 37.36
N ARG A 161 62.48 -21.77 37.47
CA ARG A 161 63.12 -22.59 36.41
C ARG A 161 62.30 -22.72 35.14
N GLU A 162 60.97 -22.66 35.26
CA GLU A 162 60.04 -22.78 34.14
C GLU A 162 59.65 -21.40 33.57
N THR A 163 60.49 -20.37 33.79
CA THR A 163 60.22 -19.02 33.30
C THR A 163 60.17 -19.00 31.78
N ARG A 164 59.00 -18.70 31.23
CA ARG A 164 58.84 -18.41 29.80
C ARG A 164 57.83 -17.30 29.61
N LEU A 165 58.08 -16.42 28.65
CA LEU A 165 57.12 -15.41 28.26
C LEU A 165 55.95 -16.07 27.54
N LEU A 166 54.73 -15.77 27.99
CA LEU A 166 53.50 -16.22 27.35
C LEU A 166 53.02 -15.22 26.30
N ARG A 167 52.99 -13.93 26.66
CA ARG A 167 52.48 -12.87 25.77
C ARG A 167 52.91 -11.48 26.23
N LEU A 168 52.77 -10.54 25.30
CA LEU A 168 52.82 -9.10 25.52
C LEU A 168 51.40 -8.52 25.40
N ARG A 169 51.02 -7.63 26.31
CA ARG A 169 49.72 -6.94 26.31
C ARG A 169 49.93 -5.44 26.27
N VAL A 170 49.19 -4.76 25.39
CA VAL A 170 49.19 -3.30 25.29
C VAL A 170 47.74 -2.82 25.41
N GLU A 171 47.42 -2.12 26.48
CA GLU A 171 46.10 -1.56 26.80
C GLU A 171 46.28 -0.18 27.44
N ASP A 172 45.51 0.84 27.03
CA ASP A 172 45.43 2.17 27.66
C ASP A 172 46.79 2.79 28.06
N SER A 173 47.73 2.83 27.12
CA SER A 173 49.10 3.35 27.36
C SER A 173 49.88 2.58 28.43
N ARG A 174 49.59 1.29 28.61
CA ARG A 174 50.33 0.38 29.50
C ARG A 174 50.76 -0.87 28.72
N LEU A 175 52.03 -1.24 28.86
CA LEU A 175 52.59 -2.48 28.34
C LEU A 175 52.76 -3.47 29.49
N GLN A 176 52.44 -4.74 29.26
CA GLN A 176 52.63 -5.82 30.23
C GLN A 176 53.25 -7.04 29.57
N ALA A 177 54.31 -7.58 30.16
CA ALA A 177 54.93 -8.84 29.78
C ALA A 177 54.51 -9.92 30.76
N VAL A 178 53.81 -10.95 30.26
CA VAL A 178 53.19 -12.00 31.07
C VAL A 178 54.04 -13.27 31.00
N PHE A 179 54.64 -13.68 32.12
CA PHE A 179 55.50 -14.84 32.23
C PHE A 179 54.82 -15.98 32.99
N ARG A 180 54.97 -17.20 32.48
CA ARG A 180 54.69 -18.42 33.26
C ARG A 180 55.89 -18.71 34.14
N THR A 181 55.65 -19.02 35.41
CA THR A 181 56.70 -19.30 36.41
C THR A 181 56.64 -20.71 37.01
N GLY A 182 55.62 -21.50 36.65
CA GLY A 182 55.42 -22.87 37.13
C GLY A 182 54.44 -23.66 36.25
N PRO A 183 54.13 -24.91 36.64
CA PRO A 183 53.34 -25.84 35.83
C PRO A 183 51.83 -25.54 35.86
N ALA A 184 51.33 -24.84 36.89
CA ALA A 184 49.92 -24.48 36.97
C ALA A 184 49.63 -23.28 36.05
N ALA A 185 48.44 -23.24 35.44
CA ALA A 185 48.04 -22.14 34.56
C ALA A 185 47.99 -20.77 35.28
N GLU A 186 47.80 -20.79 36.59
CA GLU A 186 47.74 -19.64 37.50
C GLU A 186 49.12 -19.15 38.00
N ASP A 187 50.19 -19.91 37.75
CA ASP A 187 51.58 -19.54 38.10
C ASP A 187 52.11 -18.49 37.12
N VAL A 188 51.57 -17.27 37.19
CA VAL A 188 51.84 -16.19 36.26
C VAL A 188 52.35 -14.94 36.97
N ARG A 189 53.43 -14.36 36.45
CA ARG A 189 54.01 -13.07 36.86
C ARG A 189 53.94 -12.07 35.72
N VAL A 190 53.73 -10.80 36.06
CA VAL A 190 53.63 -9.72 35.08
C VAL A 190 54.65 -8.64 35.38
N LEU A 191 55.43 -8.24 34.38
CA LEU A 191 56.26 -7.04 34.42
C LEU A 191 55.51 -5.95 33.64
N GLY A 192 55.31 -4.77 34.23
CA GLY A 192 54.48 -3.70 33.65
C GLY A 192 55.23 -2.40 33.40
N TRP A 193 54.85 -1.68 32.34
CA TRP A 193 55.35 -0.34 32.00
C TRP A 193 54.18 0.58 31.66
N ARG A 194 54.32 1.85 32.01
CA ARG A 194 53.49 2.94 31.52
C ARG A 194 54.16 3.60 30.32
N VAL A 195 53.48 3.68 29.20
CA VAL A 195 53.97 4.27 27.95
C VAL A 195 53.49 5.71 27.85
N GLY A 196 54.42 6.67 27.81
CA GLY A 196 54.13 8.09 27.67
C GLY A 196 53.79 8.51 26.23
N ARG A 197 53.18 9.69 26.08
CA ARG A 197 52.86 10.27 24.74
C ARG A 197 54.10 10.68 23.94
N ASP A 198 55.21 10.90 24.64
CA ASP A 198 56.55 11.16 24.10
C ASP A 198 57.29 9.88 23.67
N GLY A 199 56.67 8.70 23.88
CA GLY A 199 57.25 7.40 23.55
C GLY A 199 58.14 6.82 24.64
N ASN A 200 58.37 7.51 25.75
CA ASN A 200 59.17 7.00 26.87
C ASN A 200 58.37 6.04 27.76
N CYS A 201 59.04 5.06 28.34
CA CYS A 201 58.42 4.02 29.16
C CYS A 201 58.86 4.15 30.63
N GLY A 202 57.90 4.22 31.56
CA GLY A 202 58.16 4.15 33.00
C GLY A 202 57.82 2.77 33.54
N TYR A 203 58.80 2.05 34.11
CA TYR A 203 58.57 0.73 34.70
C TYR A 203 57.69 0.82 35.97
N GLU A 204 56.66 -0.02 36.06
CA GLU A 204 55.69 -0.04 37.17
C GLU A 204 55.95 -1.17 38.18
N GLY A 205 56.94 -2.05 37.93
CA GLY A 205 57.29 -3.17 38.81
C GLY A 205 56.71 -4.53 38.39
N ALA A 206 57.10 -5.57 39.13
CA ALA A 206 56.56 -6.93 39.01
C ALA A 206 55.29 -7.13 39.85
N GLY A 207 54.26 -7.75 39.26
CA GLY A 207 52.98 -8.04 39.89
C GLY A 207 52.47 -9.46 39.61
N ARG A 208 51.29 -9.80 40.15
CA ARG A 208 50.49 -10.94 39.67
C ARG A 208 49.67 -10.46 38.47
N ALA A 209 49.41 -11.37 37.53
CA ALA A 209 48.46 -11.07 36.46
C ALA A 209 47.11 -10.74 37.08
N SER A 210 46.59 -9.54 36.81
CA SER A 210 45.17 -9.31 36.99
C SER A 210 44.47 -10.13 35.92
N GLU A 211 43.43 -10.88 36.30
CA GLU A 211 42.50 -11.41 35.31
C GLU A 211 41.99 -10.22 34.48
N PRO A 212 41.96 -10.34 33.14
CA PRO A 212 41.26 -9.35 32.35
C PRO A 212 39.82 -9.31 32.85
N ALA A 213 39.25 -8.11 33.01
CA ALA A 213 37.83 -7.98 33.33
C ALA A 213 37.04 -8.79 32.28
N ALA A 214 36.08 -9.60 32.74
CA ALA A 214 35.22 -10.38 31.84
C ALA A 214 34.69 -9.44 30.76
N THR A 215 35.08 -9.71 29.51
CA THR A 215 34.73 -8.84 28.38
C THR A 215 33.22 -8.88 28.23
N ALA A 216 32.57 -7.72 28.42
CA ALA A 216 31.12 -7.52 28.27
C ALA A 216 30.59 -7.78 26.83
N ALA A 217 31.40 -8.35 25.95
CA ALA A 217 31.13 -8.60 24.54
C ALA A 217 30.57 -10.01 24.25
N GLY A 218 30.63 -10.94 25.21
CA GLY A 218 30.08 -12.29 25.08
C GLY A 218 28.55 -12.33 25.07
N LEU A 219 27.98 -13.38 24.48
CA LEU A 219 26.53 -13.62 24.51
C LEU A 219 26.05 -14.09 25.88
N ASN A 220 24.88 -13.60 26.28
CA ASN A 220 24.18 -14.06 27.47
C ASN A 220 23.38 -15.32 27.15
N TRP A 221 23.71 -16.42 27.81
CA TRP A 221 22.99 -17.69 27.72
C TRP A 221 21.92 -17.79 28.81
N PHE A 222 20.70 -18.13 28.42
CA PHE A 222 19.55 -18.31 29.30
C PHE A 222 19.27 -19.80 29.50
N PRO A 223 19.23 -20.32 30.74
CA PRO A 223 18.88 -21.71 30.98
C PRO A 223 17.41 -21.97 30.61
N VAL A 224 17.12 -23.15 30.06
CA VAL A 224 15.74 -23.56 29.78
C VAL A 224 15.00 -23.80 31.09
N ALA A 225 14.01 -22.97 31.36
CA ALA A 225 13.11 -23.10 32.51
C ALA A 225 11.90 -24.03 32.21
N ARG A 226 11.20 -24.46 33.27
CA ARG A 226 10.08 -25.41 33.19
C ARG A 226 8.86 -24.89 32.41
N GLU A 227 8.73 -23.57 32.27
CA GLU A 227 7.70 -22.91 31.45
C GLU A 227 7.83 -23.19 29.94
N HIS A 228 9.03 -23.54 29.46
CA HIS A 228 9.27 -23.88 28.07
C HIS A 228 8.85 -25.32 27.71
N PHE A 229 8.47 -26.14 28.71
CA PHE A 229 8.14 -27.54 28.49
C PHE A 229 6.68 -27.67 28.05
N VAL A 230 6.47 -28.21 26.85
CA VAL A 230 5.15 -28.50 26.29
C VAL A 230 4.83 -29.99 26.50
N PRO A 231 3.89 -30.34 27.40
CA PRO A 231 3.48 -31.72 27.62
C PRO A 231 2.56 -32.21 26.49
N GLY A 232 2.55 -33.51 26.22
CA GLY A 232 1.64 -34.11 25.22
C GLY A 232 2.11 -35.46 24.71
N ARG A 233 1.53 -35.89 23.58
CA ARG A 233 1.91 -37.14 22.90
C ARG A 233 3.35 -37.10 22.34
N GLN A 234 3.85 -35.90 22.06
CA GLN A 234 5.23 -35.62 21.65
C GLN A 234 5.75 -34.48 22.54
N PRO A 235 6.24 -34.78 23.76
CA PRO A 235 6.69 -33.74 24.67
C PRO A 235 7.96 -33.08 24.10
N HIS A 236 8.08 -31.76 24.22
CA HIS A 236 9.23 -31.00 23.71
C HIS A 236 9.43 -29.70 24.49
N ILE A 237 10.59 -29.07 24.31
CA ILE A 237 10.90 -27.72 24.77
C ILE A 237 10.61 -26.76 23.62
N GLU A 238 9.78 -25.74 23.86
CA GLU A 238 9.49 -24.70 22.89
C GLU A 238 10.23 -23.40 23.26
N LEU A 239 11.01 -22.89 22.32
CA LEU A 239 11.82 -21.69 22.47
C LEU A 239 11.45 -20.70 21.36
N THR A 240 11.45 -19.40 21.69
CA THR A 240 11.11 -18.34 20.75
C THR A 240 12.32 -17.44 20.52
N ALA A 241 12.67 -17.24 19.25
CA ALA A 241 13.68 -16.27 18.83
C ALA A 241 13.19 -14.83 19.02
N ALA A 242 14.09 -13.85 18.88
CA ALA A 242 13.75 -12.44 19.10
C ALA A 242 12.75 -11.90 18.06
N ASP A 243 12.67 -12.53 16.89
CA ASP A 243 11.72 -12.19 15.82
C ASP A 243 10.38 -12.94 15.89
N GLY A 244 10.14 -13.70 16.97
CA GLY A 244 8.91 -14.47 17.19
C GLY A 244 8.92 -15.87 16.57
N GLY A 245 9.97 -16.26 15.84
CA GLY A 245 10.10 -17.61 15.31
C GLY A 245 10.26 -18.66 16.41
N THR A 246 9.56 -19.79 16.29
CA THR A 246 9.58 -20.86 17.30
C THR A 246 10.47 -22.03 16.89
N VAL A 247 11.19 -22.59 17.86
CA VAL A 247 12.00 -23.80 17.73
C VAL A 247 11.57 -24.82 18.77
N GLN A 248 11.39 -26.06 18.34
CA GLN A 248 11.01 -27.16 19.20
C GLN A 248 12.19 -28.11 19.34
N LEU A 249 12.69 -28.25 20.57
CA LEU A 249 13.77 -29.14 20.96
C LEU A 249 13.21 -30.35 21.71
N ASP A 250 13.44 -31.55 21.19
CA ASP A 250 13.02 -32.80 21.81
C ASP A 250 14.26 -33.69 22.00
N THR A 251 14.57 -34.03 23.24
CA THR A 251 15.71 -34.86 23.61
C THR A 251 15.29 -36.31 23.93
N THR A 252 14.04 -36.70 23.66
CA THR A 252 13.51 -38.02 24.06
C THR A 252 13.63 -39.08 22.97
N GLY A 253 13.60 -40.36 23.38
CA GLY A 253 13.61 -41.49 22.45
C GLY A 253 14.95 -41.64 21.73
N GLY A 254 16.04 -41.39 22.45
CA GLY A 254 17.42 -41.62 21.98
C GLY A 254 17.93 -40.69 20.90
N MET A 255 17.27 -39.55 20.66
CA MET A 255 17.72 -38.54 19.70
C MET A 255 17.56 -37.13 20.29
N VAL A 256 18.47 -36.22 19.92
CA VAL A 256 18.21 -34.78 19.94
C VAL A 256 17.53 -34.44 18.62
N ARG A 257 16.29 -33.95 18.68
CA ARG A 257 15.52 -33.46 17.54
C ARG A 257 15.30 -31.98 17.68
N ILE A 258 15.65 -31.23 16.66
CA ILE A 258 15.38 -29.80 16.57
C ILE A 258 14.46 -29.58 15.38
N ARG A 259 13.32 -28.94 15.62
CA ARG A 259 12.31 -28.65 14.60
C ARG A 259 12.03 -27.16 14.55
N THR A 260 12.09 -26.59 13.35
CA THR A 260 11.76 -25.20 13.07
C THR A 260 11.11 -25.14 11.68
N GLY A 261 9.95 -24.49 11.57
CA GLY A 261 9.12 -24.58 10.36
C GLY A 261 8.86 -26.03 9.95
N GLU A 262 9.21 -26.38 8.71
CA GLU A 262 9.11 -27.75 8.17
C GLU A 262 10.40 -28.57 8.35
N THR A 263 11.52 -27.92 8.73
CA THR A 263 12.81 -28.57 8.89
C THR A 263 12.89 -29.36 10.19
N ARG A 264 13.47 -30.56 10.08
CA ARG A 264 13.76 -31.45 11.20
C ARG A 264 15.22 -31.89 11.15
N TYR A 265 15.97 -31.55 12.19
CA TYR A 265 17.33 -32.03 12.45
C TYR A 265 17.28 -33.13 13.52
N GLU A 266 18.04 -34.21 13.33
CA GLU A 266 18.12 -35.31 14.29
C GLU A 266 19.55 -35.82 14.47
N GLU A 267 19.96 -36.02 15.72
CA GLU A 267 21.23 -36.66 16.07
C GLU A 267 21.05 -37.64 17.25
N PRO A 268 21.67 -38.84 17.24
CA PRO A 268 21.58 -39.78 18.35
C PRO A 268 22.22 -39.27 19.65
N VAL A 269 21.68 -39.71 20.78
CA VAL A 269 22.26 -39.52 22.13
C VAL A 269 22.76 -40.84 22.71
N GLU A 270 23.69 -40.78 23.67
CA GLU A 270 24.25 -41.97 24.31
C GLU A 270 23.21 -42.74 25.15
N ASP A 271 22.35 -42.06 25.90
CA ASP A 271 21.31 -42.69 26.72
C ASP A 271 19.92 -42.60 26.05
N ALA A 272 19.48 -43.72 25.48
CA ALA A 272 18.20 -43.80 24.76
C ALA A 272 16.96 -43.61 25.65
N LEU A 273 17.11 -43.76 26.97
CA LEU A 273 16.02 -43.66 27.94
C LEU A 273 15.93 -42.28 28.61
N GLN A 274 16.73 -41.29 28.17
CA GLN A 274 16.67 -39.94 28.74
C GLN A 274 15.29 -39.30 28.57
N SER A 275 14.81 -38.63 29.61
CA SER A 275 13.63 -37.75 29.56
C SER A 275 14.05 -36.31 29.23
N LEU A 276 13.08 -35.46 28.88
CA LEU A 276 13.36 -34.04 28.60
C LEU A 276 14.02 -33.30 29.77
N ALA A 277 13.71 -33.70 31.00
CA ALA A 277 14.23 -33.04 32.20
C ALA A 277 15.65 -33.49 32.57
N ASP A 278 16.13 -34.60 31.98
CA ASP A 278 17.46 -35.16 32.26
C ASP A 278 18.56 -34.49 31.43
N ALA A 279 18.20 -33.81 30.33
CA ALA A 279 19.12 -33.04 29.50
C ALA A 279 19.19 -31.58 29.99
N GLU A 280 20.41 -31.04 30.13
CA GLU A 280 20.60 -29.63 30.45
C GLU A 280 20.58 -28.81 29.15
N ALA A 281 19.71 -27.81 29.06
CA ALA A 281 19.63 -26.95 27.88
C ALA A 281 19.71 -25.47 28.27
N ALA A 282 20.37 -24.68 27.41
CA ALA A 282 20.38 -23.22 27.46
C ALA A 282 20.29 -22.64 26.05
N TYR A 283 19.83 -21.40 25.93
CA TYR A 283 19.68 -20.73 24.64
C TYR A 283 20.15 -19.28 24.68
N ALA A 284 20.51 -18.73 23.53
CA ALA A 284 20.79 -17.31 23.33
C ALA A 284 20.15 -16.84 22.02
N THR A 285 19.73 -15.57 21.97
CA THR A 285 19.05 -14.99 20.81
C THR A 285 19.86 -13.85 20.20
N VAL A 286 19.97 -13.85 18.86
CA VAL A 286 20.54 -12.77 18.05
C VAL A 286 19.72 -12.63 16.77
N GLY A 287 18.79 -11.68 16.76
CA GLY A 287 17.82 -11.56 15.67
C GLY A 287 17.06 -12.88 15.43
N PRO A 288 17.11 -13.47 14.22
CA PRO A 288 16.50 -14.77 13.89
C PRO A 288 17.33 -15.99 14.31
N LEU A 289 18.55 -15.79 14.81
CA LEU A 289 19.38 -16.90 15.27
C LEU A 289 19.00 -17.25 16.71
N LEU A 290 18.52 -18.48 16.90
CA LEU A 290 18.40 -19.13 18.18
C LEU A 290 19.59 -20.08 18.35
N LEU A 291 20.53 -19.70 19.21
CA LEU A 291 21.66 -20.55 19.56
C LEU A 291 21.25 -21.47 20.70
N LEU A 292 21.50 -22.76 20.56
CA LEU A 292 21.18 -23.79 21.55
C LEU A 292 22.47 -24.40 22.10
N ARG A 293 22.52 -24.59 23.41
CA ARG A 293 23.50 -25.41 24.10
C ARG A 293 22.74 -26.55 24.76
N VAL A 294 23.03 -27.79 24.36
CA VAL A 294 22.35 -28.98 24.84
C VAL A 294 23.37 -29.98 25.37
N ARG A 295 23.26 -30.36 26.63
CA ARG A 295 23.99 -31.47 27.24
C ARG A 295 23.03 -32.65 27.41
N PRO A 296 23.10 -33.68 26.55
CA PRO A 296 22.34 -34.90 26.76
C PRO A 296 22.76 -35.60 28.06
N TYR A 297 21.85 -36.40 28.60
CA TYR A 297 22.07 -37.10 29.85
C TYR A 297 23.26 -38.07 29.74
N ARG A 298 24.16 -38.02 30.74
CA ARG A 298 25.42 -38.81 30.84
C ARG A 298 26.47 -38.54 29.77
N GLU A 299 26.27 -37.58 28.89
CA GLU A 299 27.32 -37.10 28.00
C GLU A 299 28.19 -36.06 28.72
N SER A 300 29.50 -36.06 28.41
CA SER A 300 30.48 -35.16 29.03
C SER A 300 30.65 -33.83 28.29
N ALA A 301 30.14 -33.72 27.06
CA ALA A 301 30.31 -32.57 26.19
C ALA A 301 28.97 -31.89 25.86
N ASP A 302 29.00 -30.55 25.82
CA ASP A 302 27.88 -29.73 25.35
C ASP A 302 27.85 -29.71 23.82
N ARG A 303 26.69 -29.99 23.24
CA ARG A 303 26.42 -29.83 21.81
C ARG A 303 25.86 -28.44 21.56
N HIS A 304 26.40 -27.73 20.58
CA HIS A 304 25.94 -26.39 20.25
C HIS A 304 25.34 -26.32 18.85
N PHE A 305 24.22 -25.63 18.73
CA PHE A 305 23.49 -25.48 17.46
C PHE A 305 23.18 -24.02 17.19
N ALA A 306 23.28 -23.61 15.93
CA ALA A 306 22.70 -22.37 15.43
C ALA A 306 21.43 -22.72 14.64
N VAL A 307 20.29 -22.21 15.09
CA VAL A 307 19.00 -22.39 14.42
C VAL A 307 18.57 -21.04 13.85
N ASN A 308 18.46 -20.92 12.53
CA ASN A 308 17.90 -19.74 11.89
C ASN A 308 16.39 -19.96 11.68
N THR A 309 15.56 -19.22 12.42
CA THR A 309 14.10 -19.37 12.39
C THR A 309 13.44 -18.91 11.08
N ARG A 310 14.14 -18.11 10.26
CA ARG A 310 13.62 -17.60 8.98
C ARG A 310 13.87 -18.57 7.84
N THR A 311 15.10 -19.07 7.74
CA THR A 311 15.48 -20.04 6.70
C THR A 311 15.18 -21.47 7.11
N ALA A 312 14.76 -21.69 8.37
CA ALA A 312 14.56 -23.00 8.97
C ALA A 312 15.80 -23.91 8.88
N LEU A 313 17.00 -23.33 8.89
CA LEU A 313 18.27 -24.08 8.87
C LEU A 313 18.75 -24.35 10.30
N VAL A 314 19.23 -25.58 10.53
CA VAL A 314 19.81 -26.01 11.81
C VAL A 314 21.21 -26.52 11.54
N GLU A 315 22.21 -25.90 12.15
CA GLU A 315 23.61 -26.26 11.98
C GLU A 315 24.27 -26.55 13.33
N ARG A 316 25.02 -27.66 13.41
CA ARG A 316 25.82 -28.00 14.59
C ARG A 316 27.16 -27.26 14.54
N ILE A 317 27.42 -26.42 15.55
CA ILE A 317 28.58 -25.55 15.62
C ILE A 317 29.15 -25.54 17.06
N ASP A 318 29.91 -26.58 17.42
CA ASP A 318 30.45 -26.75 18.78
C ASP A 318 31.41 -25.62 19.20
N ALA A 319 32.00 -24.91 18.23
CA ALA A 319 32.85 -23.74 18.46
C ALA A 319 32.13 -22.56 19.18
N LEU A 320 30.80 -22.50 19.12
CA LEU A 320 29.99 -21.51 19.85
C LEU A 320 30.19 -21.61 21.37
N GLY A 321 30.52 -22.80 21.88
CA GLY A 321 30.76 -23.03 23.31
C GLY A 321 32.07 -22.47 23.83
N ARG A 322 32.97 -22.02 22.96
CA ARG A 322 34.28 -21.45 23.35
C ARG A 322 34.22 -19.95 23.52
N ALA A 323 33.93 -19.25 22.42
CA ALA A 323 33.67 -17.83 22.43
C ALA A 323 32.62 -17.54 21.36
N CYS A 324 31.49 -16.96 21.75
CA CYS A 324 30.47 -16.53 20.81
C CYS A 324 30.16 -15.06 21.04
N LEU A 325 30.35 -14.28 19.98
CA LEU A 325 30.27 -12.83 20.01
C LEU A 325 29.23 -12.37 18.99
N ARG A 326 28.56 -11.26 19.29
CA ARG A 326 27.65 -10.62 18.34
C ARG A 326 28.46 -9.93 17.23
N LEU A 327 28.04 -10.13 15.99
CA LEU A 327 28.46 -9.29 14.89
C LEU A 327 27.82 -7.89 15.02
N PRO A 328 28.42 -6.85 14.46
CA PRO A 328 27.84 -5.50 14.43
C PRO A 328 26.44 -5.50 13.81
N ASP A 329 25.63 -4.51 14.20
CA ASP A 329 24.30 -4.26 13.62
C ASP A 329 23.35 -5.48 13.58
N GLU A 330 23.54 -6.42 14.51
CA GLU A 330 22.78 -7.69 14.60
C GLU A 330 22.91 -8.59 13.36
N GLN A 331 23.99 -8.46 12.58
CA GLN A 331 24.23 -9.25 11.37
C GLN A 331 24.40 -10.76 11.64
N GLY A 332 24.61 -11.16 12.89
CA GLY A 332 24.71 -12.56 13.32
C GLY A 332 25.71 -12.75 14.45
N VAL A 333 26.40 -13.87 14.44
CA VAL A 333 27.39 -14.24 15.46
C VAL A 333 28.70 -14.71 14.85
N ILE A 334 29.79 -14.47 15.57
CA ILE A 334 31.14 -14.90 15.21
C ILE A 334 31.75 -15.70 16.36
N PHE A 335 32.52 -16.72 16.01
CA PHE A 335 33.14 -17.65 16.93
C PHE A 335 34.53 -18.07 16.42
N PRO A 336 35.39 -18.66 17.27
CA PRO A 336 36.67 -19.19 16.81
C PRO A 336 36.47 -20.17 15.67
N GLY A 337 36.95 -19.84 14.48
CA GLY A 337 36.82 -20.69 13.31
C GLY A 337 35.58 -20.43 12.44
N GLY A 338 34.78 -19.39 12.68
CA GLY A 338 33.68 -19.08 11.75
C GLY A 338 32.69 -18.02 12.19
N TYR A 339 31.62 -17.90 11.41
CA TYR A 339 30.48 -17.03 11.70
C TYR A 339 29.18 -17.63 11.16
N ALA A 340 28.05 -17.18 11.72
CA ALA A 340 26.70 -17.50 11.27
C ALA A 340 25.88 -16.21 11.14
N LEU A 341 25.27 -15.99 9.99
CA LEU A 341 24.55 -14.74 9.67
C LEU A 341 23.06 -14.83 9.97
N ALA A 342 22.49 -13.70 10.40
CA ALA A 342 21.06 -13.51 10.58
C ALA A 342 20.27 -13.62 9.26
N ALA A 343 20.83 -13.12 8.16
CA ALA A 343 20.27 -13.24 6.82
C ALA A 343 20.29 -14.68 6.27
N GLY A 344 20.96 -15.60 6.97
CA GLY A 344 21.18 -16.97 6.55
C GLY A 344 22.61 -17.20 6.04
N GLY A 345 23.08 -18.43 6.20
CA GLY A 345 24.44 -18.83 5.84
C GLY A 345 25.38 -18.87 7.04
N THR A 346 26.08 -20.01 7.15
CA THR A 346 27.16 -20.21 8.11
C THR A 346 28.42 -20.52 7.34
N ARG A 347 29.54 -19.99 7.82
CA ARG A 347 30.86 -20.32 7.28
C ARG A 347 31.80 -20.72 8.39
N THR A 348 32.29 -21.93 8.30
CA THR A 348 33.35 -22.47 9.14
C THR A 348 34.64 -22.56 8.33
N PHE A 349 35.74 -22.08 8.90
CA PHE A 349 37.07 -22.18 8.35
C PHE A 349 37.76 -23.42 8.92
N ASP A 350 38.42 -24.19 8.06
CA ASP A 350 39.34 -25.23 8.52
C ASP A 350 40.59 -24.57 9.10
N LEU A 351 40.74 -24.63 10.42
CA LEU A 351 41.87 -24.07 11.15
C LEU A 351 43.09 -25.02 11.18
N GLY A 352 42.95 -26.24 10.63
CA GLY A 352 43.98 -27.28 10.66
C GLY A 352 44.20 -27.91 12.03
N ALA A 353 44.95 -29.02 12.07
CA ALA A 353 45.27 -29.76 13.30
C ALA A 353 46.25 -29.03 14.25
N GLU A 354 46.91 -27.97 13.76
CA GLU A 354 47.96 -27.27 14.49
C GLU A 354 47.42 -26.23 15.49
N VAL A 355 46.19 -25.73 15.31
CA VAL A 355 45.53 -24.80 16.23
C VAL A 355 44.11 -25.32 16.51
N PRO A 356 43.94 -26.18 17.54
CA PRO A 356 42.62 -26.67 17.92
C PRO A 356 41.71 -25.52 18.35
N VAL A 357 40.53 -25.45 17.73
CA VAL A 357 39.47 -24.46 18.03
C VAL A 357 39.13 -24.46 19.52
N GLU A 358 39.26 -25.61 20.16
CA GLU A 358 38.94 -25.87 21.56
C GLU A 358 39.78 -25.06 22.55
N GLY A 359 40.96 -24.58 22.12
CA GLY A 359 41.89 -23.81 22.95
C GLY A 359 41.84 -22.29 22.74
N LEU A 360 41.00 -21.79 21.82
CA LEU A 360 40.93 -20.38 21.46
C LEU A 360 39.92 -19.62 22.33
N GLU A 361 40.40 -18.59 23.01
CA GLU A 361 39.59 -17.68 23.82
C GLU A 361 39.55 -16.28 23.17
N PHE A 362 38.49 -15.52 23.40
CA PHE A 362 38.41 -14.14 22.91
C PHE A 362 39.40 -13.24 23.67
N GLU A 363 40.29 -12.55 22.93
CA GLU A 363 41.26 -11.61 23.50
C GLU A 363 40.76 -10.17 23.39
N ARG A 364 40.45 -9.70 22.18
CA ARG A 364 40.00 -8.31 21.95
C ARG A 364 39.27 -8.11 20.63
N LEU A 365 38.54 -7.00 20.54
CA LEU A 365 37.90 -6.48 19.35
C LEU A 365 38.62 -5.21 18.87
N VAL A 366 38.99 -5.12 17.61
CA VAL A 366 39.50 -3.89 17.00
C VAL A 366 38.50 -3.39 15.98
N ARG A 367 37.93 -2.21 16.20
CA ARG A 367 37.06 -1.54 15.24
C ARG A 367 37.90 -0.57 14.43
N SER A 368 37.79 -0.60 13.11
CA SER A 368 38.41 0.42 12.28
C SER A 368 37.64 1.74 12.38
N ALA A 369 38.37 2.85 12.34
CA ALA A 369 37.80 4.19 12.18
C ALA A 369 37.03 4.38 10.86
N ASN A 370 37.24 3.52 9.85
CA ASN A 370 36.47 3.55 8.60
C ASN A 370 35.00 3.08 8.80
N GLY A 371 34.69 2.42 9.92
CA GLY A 371 33.37 1.87 10.22
C GLY A 371 32.99 0.60 9.45
N GLU A 372 33.82 0.16 8.49
CA GLU A 372 33.58 -0.96 7.58
C GLU A 372 34.17 -2.29 8.07
N ASP A 373 35.31 -2.24 8.75
CA ASP A 373 36.07 -3.45 9.11
C ASP A 373 36.22 -3.61 10.63
N VAL A 374 36.05 -4.85 11.09
CA VAL A 374 36.19 -5.24 12.49
C VAL A 374 37.09 -6.47 12.58
N LEU A 375 38.14 -6.40 13.40
CA LEU A 375 39.04 -7.52 13.66
C LEU A 375 38.69 -8.19 14.97
N TYR A 376 38.33 -9.47 14.91
CA TYR A 376 38.19 -10.31 16.09
C TYR A 376 39.50 -11.04 16.36
N VAL A 377 40.04 -10.89 17.56
CA VAL A 377 41.30 -11.52 17.96
C VAL A 377 41.01 -12.60 18.99
N PHE A 378 41.35 -13.84 18.65
CA PHE A 378 41.30 -14.97 19.58
C PHE A 378 42.72 -15.43 19.92
N HIS A 379 42.91 -15.93 21.12
CA HIS A 379 44.21 -16.31 21.68
C HIS A 379 44.16 -17.71 22.28
N ALA A 380 45.18 -18.52 21.99
CA ALA A 380 45.37 -19.85 22.57
C ALA A 380 46.28 -19.79 23.80
N ALA A 381 45.74 -20.10 24.98
CA ALA A 381 46.49 -20.00 26.25
C ALA A 381 47.64 -21.02 26.39
N ALA A 382 47.60 -22.12 25.63
CA ALA A 382 48.57 -23.21 25.74
C ALA A 382 49.93 -22.86 25.11
N ASP A 383 49.92 -22.27 23.91
CA ASP A 383 51.08 -22.01 23.07
C ASP A 383 51.24 -20.54 22.63
N GLY A 384 50.34 -19.66 23.07
CA GLY A 384 50.42 -18.21 22.87
C GLY A 384 50.03 -17.73 21.46
N ARG A 385 49.53 -18.64 20.61
CA ARG A 385 49.12 -18.30 19.24
C ARG A 385 47.87 -17.43 19.22
N ARG A 386 47.73 -16.61 18.18
CA ARG A 386 46.53 -15.81 17.91
C ARG A 386 45.91 -16.15 16.57
N LEU A 387 44.59 -16.09 16.55
CA LEU A 387 43.76 -16.12 15.35
C LEU A 387 43.19 -14.72 15.16
N LEU A 388 43.59 -14.05 14.07
CA LEU A 388 42.98 -12.79 13.67
C LEU A 388 41.90 -13.09 12.64
N LEU A 389 40.67 -12.69 12.91
CA LEU A 389 39.52 -12.91 12.04
C LEU A 389 38.93 -11.56 11.59
N PRO A 390 39.35 -11.07 10.42
CA PRO A 390 38.79 -9.87 9.80
C PRO A 390 37.34 -10.09 9.40
N TYR A 391 36.45 -9.16 9.74
CA TYR A 391 35.05 -9.15 9.33
C TYR A 391 34.71 -7.81 8.67
N ASN A 392 34.05 -7.87 7.52
CA ASN A 392 33.63 -6.69 6.77
C ASN A 392 32.10 -6.53 6.83
N LEU A 393 31.61 -5.37 7.28
CA LEU A 393 30.19 -5.12 7.51
C LEU A 393 29.38 -5.06 6.21
N ILE A 394 29.96 -4.56 5.10
CA ILE A 394 29.25 -4.39 3.82
C ILE A 394 29.06 -5.75 3.12
N ARG A 395 30.15 -6.52 3.05
CA ARG A 395 30.14 -7.86 2.47
C ARG A 395 29.47 -8.89 3.37
N GLU A 396 29.28 -8.58 4.66
CA GLU A 396 28.81 -9.50 5.70
C GLU A 396 29.65 -10.79 5.75
N GLU A 397 30.95 -10.68 5.50
CA GLU A 397 31.84 -11.82 5.31
C GLU A 397 33.12 -11.65 6.14
N ALA A 398 33.52 -12.74 6.79
CA ALA A 398 34.86 -12.83 7.37
C ALA A 398 35.88 -13.27 6.31
N ALA A 399 37.02 -12.58 6.25
CA ALA A 399 38.13 -13.00 5.40
C ALA A 399 38.82 -14.25 5.97
N ALA A 400 39.71 -14.85 5.18
CA ALA A 400 40.52 -15.98 5.62
C ALA A 400 41.25 -15.66 6.95
N PRO A 401 41.11 -16.49 8.00
CA PRO A 401 41.75 -16.22 9.29
C PRO A 401 43.28 -16.15 9.17
N LEU A 402 43.90 -15.19 9.85
CA LEU A 402 45.35 -15.10 9.95
C LEU A 402 45.82 -15.78 11.23
N HIS A 403 46.58 -16.85 11.07
CA HIS A 403 47.25 -17.55 12.16
C HIS A 403 48.63 -16.95 12.40
N VAL A 404 48.83 -16.41 13.59
CA VAL A 404 50.05 -15.68 13.97
C VAL A 404 50.50 -16.10 15.36
N GLN A 405 51.80 -16.07 15.62
CA GLN A 405 52.33 -16.19 16.98
C GLN A 405 52.09 -14.90 17.76
N GLY A 406 52.26 -13.76 17.11
CA GLY A 406 52.08 -12.44 17.71
C GLY A 406 51.66 -11.40 16.67
N ALA A 407 50.99 -10.34 17.12
CA ALA A 407 50.47 -9.29 16.25
C ALA A 407 50.66 -7.90 16.88
N ALA A 408 51.36 -7.02 16.16
CA ALA A 408 51.50 -5.62 16.52
C ALA A 408 50.77 -4.73 15.49
N LEU A 409 49.69 -4.08 15.91
CA LEU A 409 48.91 -3.16 15.11
C LEU A 409 49.25 -1.72 15.49
N TYR A 410 49.66 -0.91 14.51
CA TYR A 410 49.99 0.52 14.68
C TYR A 410 48.79 1.41 14.31
N GLU A 411 48.82 2.66 14.77
CA GLU A 411 47.71 3.62 14.57
C GLU A 411 47.43 3.93 13.09
N ASP A 412 48.44 3.80 12.23
CA ASP A 412 48.36 3.99 10.77
C ASP A 412 47.79 2.77 10.02
N GLY A 413 47.35 1.73 10.73
CA GLY A 413 46.81 0.50 10.15
C GLY A 413 47.88 -0.49 9.67
N THR A 414 49.16 -0.25 9.94
CA THR A 414 50.23 -1.23 9.71
C THR A 414 50.10 -2.36 10.73
N LEU A 415 50.03 -3.60 10.26
CA LEU A 415 50.05 -4.80 11.11
C LEU A 415 51.33 -5.60 10.86
N LEU A 416 52.11 -5.81 11.92
CA LEU A 416 53.26 -6.71 11.92
C LEU A 416 52.86 -8.04 12.57
N ALA A 417 52.78 -9.09 11.75
CA ALA A 417 52.34 -10.42 12.12
C ALA A 417 53.54 -11.37 12.20
N LEU A 418 53.85 -11.84 13.41
CA LEU A 418 54.90 -12.84 13.65
C LEU A 418 54.37 -14.23 13.31
N ARG A 419 55.07 -14.99 12.48
CA ARG A 419 54.71 -16.37 12.16
C ARG A 419 55.13 -17.32 13.30
N ALA A 420 54.34 -18.37 13.50
CA ALA A 420 54.72 -19.47 14.37
C ALA A 420 56.01 -20.15 13.87
N ALA A 421 56.74 -20.80 14.77
CA ALA A 421 57.90 -21.59 14.39
C ALA A 421 57.45 -22.85 13.62
N ASP A 422 58.10 -23.11 12.49
CA ASP A 422 57.84 -24.30 11.68
C ASP A 422 58.12 -25.56 12.51
N GLY A 423 57.10 -26.40 12.71
CA GLY A 423 57.22 -27.63 13.51
C GLY A 423 57.42 -27.45 15.02
N GLY A 424 57.37 -26.22 15.54
CA GLY A 424 57.56 -25.94 16.97
C GLY A 424 59.01 -26.04 17.47
N GLU A 425 59.99 -25.99 16.57
CA GLU A 425 61.42 -26.10 16.90
C GLU A 425 62.10 -24.73 17.13
N PRO A 426 63.02 -24.58 18.10
CA PRO A 426 63.76 -23.34 18.33
C PRO A 426 64.62 -22.94 17.12
N ALA A 427 64.49 -21.70 16.65
CA ALA A 427 65.21 -21.17 15.49
C ALA A 427 65.93 -19.86 15.82
N ARG A 428 66.93 -19.50 14.99
CA ARG A 428 67.65 -18.21 15.09
C ARG A 428 67.05 -17.11 14.20
N VAL A 429 66.14 -17.48 13.30
CA VAL A 429 65.53 -16.58 12.32
C VAL A 429 64.02 -16.77 12.41
N HIS A 430 63.30 -15.68 12.66
CA HIS A 430 61.84 -15.66 12.80
C HIS A 430 61.22 -14.82 11.69
N THR A 431 60.15 -15.32 11.10
CA THR A 431 59.49 -14.65 9.97
C THR A 431 58.45 -13.65 10.49
N LEU A 432 58.58 -12.40 10.07
CA LEU A 432 57.64 -11.32 10.37
C LEU A 432 56.99 -10.86 9.05
N GLN A 433 55.67 -10.83 8.99
CA GLN A 433 54.92 -10.36 7.84
C GLN A 433 54.37 -8.96 8.10
N ARG A 434 54.58 -8.04 7.16
CA ARG A 434 54.03 -6.70 7.20
C ARG A 434 52.78 -6.64 6.35
N TRP A 435 51.67 -6.27 6.97
CA TRP A 435 50.37 -6.10 6.34
C TRP A 435 49.99 -4.62 6.38
N ARG A 436 49.42 -4.13 5.29
CA ARG A 436 48.59 -2.93 5.31
C ARG A 436 47.16 -3.38 5.58
N THR A 437 46.50 -2.75 6.53
CA THR A 437 45.17 -3.17 6.98
C THR A 437 44.24 -1.97 7.08
N PRO A 438 42.91 -2.19 7.04
CA PRO A 438 41.93 -1.14 7.28
C PRO A 438 41.88 -0.65 8.72
N TYR A 439 42.56 -1.29 9.69
CA TYR A 439 42.37 -1.04 11.12
C TYR A 439 43.14 0.20 11.62
N LEU A 440 42.68 1.38 11.18
CA LEU A 440 43.19 2.68 11.60
C LEU A 440 42.65 3.05 12.99
N ALA A 441 43.47 3.69 13.81
CA ALA A 441 43.03 4.24 15.08
C ALA A 441 42.17 5.51 14.87
N ASP A 442 41.18 5.72 15.74
CA ASP A 442 40.29 6.89 15.69
C ASP A 442 41.07 8.22 15.75
N THR A 443 42.13 8.26 16.55
CA THR A 443 43.05 9.41 16.67
C THR A 443 43.75 9.73 15.35
N TRP A 444 44.14 8.70 14.60
CA TRP A 444 44.79 8.86 13.29
C TRP A 444 43.81 9.33 12.22
N ALA A 445 42.59 8.76 12.20
CA ALA A 445 41.55 9.16 11.26
C ALA A 445 41.09 10.61 11.50
N ALA A 446 40.92 11.03 12.76
CA ALA A 446 40.52 12.40 13.11
C ALA A 446 41.56 13.47 12.76
N ALA A 447 42.83 13.09 12.56
CA ALA A 447 43.89 14.00 12.15
C ALA A 447 43.94 14.27 10.63
N GLN A 448 43.14 13.55 9.84
CA GLN A 448 43.07 13.74 8.38
C GLN A 448 42.20 14.95 8.01
N PRO A 449 42.45 15.63 6.87
CA PRO A 449 41.62 16.73 6.40
C PRO A 449 40.19 16.27 6.12
N VAL A 450 39.19 16.99 6.62
CA VAL A 450 37.77 16.74 6.34
C VAL A 450 37.31 17.64 5.19
N GLY A 451 36.80 17.07 4.11
CA GLY A 451 36.15 17.83 3.02
C GLY A 451 34.69 18.19 3.33
N ASP A 452 34.00 18.80 2.36
CA ASP A 452 32.60 19.28 2.47
C ASP A 452 31.67 18.64 1.42
N SER A 453 32.03 17.48 0.89
CA SER A 453 31.18 16.75 -0.05
C SER A 453 29.90 16.25 0.64
N PRO A 454 28.81 16.00 -0.13
CA PRO A 454 27.57 15.45 0.44
C PRO A 454 27.77 14.14 1.22
N LEU A 455 28.69 13.28 0.79
CA LEU A 455 29.02 12.02 1.49
C LEU A 455 29.78 12.26 2.80
N GLU A 456 30.67 13.26 2.83
CA GLU A 456 31.38 13.66 4.06
C GLU A 456 30.44 14.24 5.12
N ARG A 457 29.35 14.91 4.70
CA ARG A 457 28.30 15.39 5.63
C ARG A 457 27.49 14.28 6.28
N ILE A 458 27.29 13.15 5.60
CA ILE A 458 26.60 11.96 6.15
C ILE A 458 27.55 11.22 7.10
N GLY A 459 28.83 11.10 6.71
CA GLY A 459 29.84 10.37 7.46
C GLY A 459 29.96 8.92 7.00
N ASN A 460 31.20 8.42 6.94
CA ASN A 460 31.51 7.08 6.44
C ASN A 460 30.81 5.95 7.23
N PRO A 461 30.76 5.96 8.58
CA PRO A 461 30.11 4.88 9.33
C PRO A 461 28.63 4.71 8.99
N ASP A 462 27.89 5.81 8.82
CA ASP A 462 26.46 5.75 8.48
C ASP A 462 26.25 5.29 7.02
N LEU A 463 27.13 5.72 6.09
CA LEU A 463 27.14 5.24 4.71
C LEU A 463 27.40 3.74 4.62
N VAL A 464 28.39 3.24 5.38
CA VAL A 464 28.73 1.81 5.44
C VAL A 464 27.53 0.99 5.90
N ARG A 465 26.86 1.39 7.00
CA ARG A 465 25.70 0.66 7.52
C ARG A 465 24.53 0.68 6.55
N ALA A 466 24.27 1.83 5.90
CA ALA A 466 23.20 1.94 4.91
C ALA A 466 23.45 1.06 3.67
N VAL A 467 24.69 1.03 3.17
CA VAL A 467 25.08 0.16 2.05
C VAL A 467 24.99 -1.31 2.46
N ALA A 468 25.49 -1.67 3.64
CA ALA A 468 25.42 -3.03 4.17
C ALA A 468 23.97 -3.52 4.28
N ASP A 469 23.10 -2.72 4.92
CA ASP A 469 21.69 -3.03 5.10
C ASP A 469 20.97 -3.18 3.74
N ALA A 470 21.22 -2.29 2.77
CA ALA A 470 20.63 -2.35 1.44
C ALA A 470 21.07 -3.60 0.64
N LEU A 471 22.36 -3.95 0.69
CA LEU A 471 22.87 -5.17 0.06
C LEU A 471 22.35 -6.44 0.75
N SER A 472 22.14 -6.41 2.07
CA SER A 472 21.52 -7.50 2.83
C SER A 472 20.09 -7.77 2.36
N VAL A 473 19.28 -6.70 2.20
CA VAL A 473 17.93 -6.77 1.61
C VAL A 473 17.95 -7.37 0.20
N ALA A 474 18.86 -6.90 -0.66
CA ALA A 474 18.99 -7.43 -2.01
C ALA A 474 19.36 -8.93 -2.02
N ARG A 475 20.31 -9.36 -1.19
CA ARG A 475 20.69 -10.79 -1.06
C ARG A 475 19.53 -11.65 -0.57
N SER A 476 18.77 -11.20 0.42
CA SER A 476 17.58 -11.92 0.91
C SER A 476 16.50 -12.06 -0.16
N ALA A 477 16.29 -11.03 -1.00
CA ALA A 477 15.33 -11.09 -2.10
C ALA A 477 15.74 -12.02 -3.24
N LEU A 478 17.05 -12.24 -3.43
CA LEU A 478 17.61 -13.12 -4.45
C LEU A 478 17.76 -14.58 -3.99
N ALA A 479 17.42 -14.89 -2.74
CA ALA A 479 17.52 -16.25 -2.21
C ALA A 479 16.57 -17.23 -2.95
N PRO A 480 17.02 -18.45 -3.28
CA PRO A 480 16.18 -19.44 -3.94
C PRO A 480 15.13 -20.01 -2.98
N GLU A 481 13.91 -20.18 -3.48
CA GLU A 481 12.74 -20.76 -2.78
C GLU A 481 12.50 -20.22 -1.35
N PRO A 482 12.27 -18.90 -1.17
CA PRO A 482 12.03 -18.35 0.15
C PRO A 482 10.70 -18.85 0.74
N ALA A 483 10.73 -19.29 2.00
CA ALA A 483 9.51 -19.50 2.77
C ALA A 483 8.79 -18.15 3.03
N ALA A 484 7.49 -18.18 3.34
CA ALA A 484 6.71 -16.97 3.62
C ALA A 484 7.35 -16.07 4.71
N ALA A 485 7.94 -16.69 5.75
CA ALA A 485 8.65 -15.97 6.81
C ALA A 485 9.85 -15.15 6.29
N VAL A 486 10.49 -15.58 5.19
CA VAL A 486 11.60 -14.85 4.56
C VAL A 486 11.09 -13.60 3.86
N TYR A 487 9.95 -13.67 3.17
CA TYR A 487 9.33 -12.48 2.55
C TYR A 487 8.83 -11.48 3.60
N GLU A 488 8.26 -11.94 4.72
CA GLU A 488 7.89 -11.05 5.83
C GLU A 488 9.11 -10.33 6.40
N ALA A 489 10.20 -11.06 6.64
CA ALA A 489 11.46 -10.48 7.11
C ALA A 489 12.09 -9.52 6.10
N LEU A 490 12.00 -9.83 4.80
CA LEU A 490 12.48 -8.97 3.71
C LEU A 490 11.74 -7.63 3.69
N VAL A 491 10.41 -7.64 3.78
CA VAL A 491 9.57 -6.44 3.84
C VAL A 491 9.93 -5.60 5.06
N ALA A 492 10.02 -6.23 6.24
CA ALA A 492 10.39 -5.55 7.48
C ALA A 492 11.83 -5.00 7.44
N ALA A 493 12.76 -5.69 6.78
CA ALA A 493 14.12 -5.19 6.59
C ALA A 493 14.11 -3.95 5.68
N ALA A 494 13.47 -4.00 4.52
CA ALA A 494 13.37 -2.86 3.61
C ALA A 494 12.73 -1.63 4.27
N GLU A 495 11.68 -1.82 5.07
CA GLU A 495 11.06 -0.74 5.87
C GLU A 495 12.03 -0.13 6.88
N ARG A 496 12.73 -0.96 7.66
CA ARG A 496 13.72 -0.47 8.63
C ARG A 496 14.84 0.32 7.97
N VAL A 497 15.30 -0.07 6.78
CA VAL A 497 16.33 0.68 6.03
C VAL A 497 15.79 2.04 5.60
N LEU A 498 14.58 2.08 5.02
CA LEU A 498 13.93 3.33 4.61
C LEU A 498 13.71 4.30 5.79
N ASP A 499 13.32 3.77 6.96
CA ASP A 499 13.06 4.57 8.15
C ASP A 499 14.34 5.06 8.84
N ARG A 500 15.38 4.20 8.90
CA ARG A 500 16.63 4.50 9.59
C ARG A 500 17.46 5.57 8.86
N TYR A 501 17.47 5.54 7.54
CA TYR A 501 18.33 6.40 6.72
C TYR A 501 17.49 7.35 5.85
N HIS A 502 17.04 8.45 6.46
CA HIS A 502 16.17 9.44 5.80
C HIS A 502 16.81 10.09 4.55
N TRP A 503 18.14 10.08 4.44
CA TRP A 503 18.88 10.67 3.34
C TRP A 503 18.94 9.79 2.09
N LEU A 504 18.47 8.52 2.13
CA LEU A 504 18.49 7.61 0.97
C LEU A 504 17.65 8.09 -0.22
N GLY A 505 16.77 9.06 -0.01
CA GLY A 505 15.94 9.71 -1.03
C GLY A 505 16.56 10.96 -1.66
N ASP A 506 17.71 11.45 -1.18
CA ASP A 506 18.32 12.68 -1.71
C ASP A 506 18.84 12.47 -3.13
N ALA A 507 18.38 13.33 -4.05
CA ALA A 507 18.77 13.31 -5.45
C ALA A 507 20.23 13.70 -5.69
N ASP A 508 20.87 14.35 -4.71
CA ASP A 508 22.27 14.80 -4.76
C ASP A 508 23.29 13.65 -4.55
N LEU A 509 22.82 12.46 -4.18
CA LEU A 509 23.65 11.26 -4.11
C LEU A 509 24.00 10.80 -5.53
N ARG A 510 25.30 10.83 -5.88
CA ARG A 510 25.83 10.44 -7.21
C ARG A 510 25.40 9.06 -7.71
N ALA A 511 24.95 8.17 -6.84
CA ALA A 511 24.53 6.80 -7.17
C ALA A 511 23.06 6.67 -7.61
N GLY A 512 22.26 7.74 -7.56
CA GLY A 512 20.81 7.67 -7.67
C GLY A 512 20.20 7.06 -6.40
N GLY A 513 19.26 7.76 -5.75
CA GLY A 513 18.74 7.36 -4.44
C GLY A 513 18.31 5.89 -4.34
N LEU A 514 18.61 5.26 -3.19
CA LEU A 514 18.25 3.85 -2.90
C LEU A 514 16.79 3.71 -2.44
N ALA A 515 16.13 4.81 -2.07
CA ALA A 515 14.77 4.78 -1.55
C ALA A 515 13.75 4.18 -2.54
N GLY A 516 13.89 4.46 -3.84
CA GLY A 516 13.01 3.90 -4.89
C GLY A 516 13.09 2.37 -4.97
N PRO A 517 14.26 1.79 -5.30
CA PRO A 517 14.42 0.33 -5.37
C PRO A 517 14.09 -0.40 -4.05
N LEU A 518 14.41 0.19 -2.88
CA LEU A 518 13.99 -0.36 -1.58
C LEU A 518 12.46 -0.42 -1.44
N ALA A 519 11.76 0.64 -1.85
CA ALA A 519 10.29 0.66 -1.84
C ALA A 519 9.71 -0.38 -2.82
N ASP A 520 10.31 -0.56 -3.99
CA ASP A 520 9.88 -1.55 -4.98
C ASP A 520 10.05 -2.99 -4.47
N VAL A 521 11.19 -3.31 -3.83
CA VAL A 521 11.41 -4.61 -3.18
C VAL A 521 10.40 -4.85 -2.06
N ARG A 522 10.17 -3.86 -1.20
CA ARG A 522 9.17 -3.93 -0.12
C ARG A 522 7.77 -4.20 -0.67
N ASP A 523 7.33 -3.40 -1.64
CA ASP A 523 5.96 -3.46 -2.15
C ASP A 523 5.72 -4.73 -2.97
N THR A 524 6.73 -5.19 -3.73
CA THR A 524 6.66 -6.48 -4.42
C THR A 524 6.65 -7.64 -3.42
N GLY A 525 7.45 -7.59 -2.35
CA GLY A 525 7.43 -8.59 -1.27
C GLY A 525 6.07 -8.70 -0.59
N ARG A 526 5.39 -7.58 -0.33
CA ARG A 526 4.01 -7.55 0.19
C ARG A 526 3.01 -8.19 -0.77
N GLN A 527 3.16 -7.96 -2.08
CA GLN A 527 2.31 -8.59 -3.10
C GLN A 527 2.51 -10.11 -3.13
N VAL A 528 3.75 -10.58 -3.05
CA VAL A 528 4.06 -12.02 -2.97
C VAL A 528 3.41 -12.67 -1.74
N LEU A 529 3.49 -12.03 -0.57
CA LEU A 529 2.83 -12.51 0.64
C LEU A 529 1.31 -12.58 0.51
N ALA A 530 0.69 -11.57 -0.11
CA ALA A 530 -0.75 -11.57 -0.35
C ALA A 530 -1.17 -12.71 -1.30
N GLU A 531 -0.38 -12.99 -2.34
CA GLU A 531 -0.63 -14.17 -3.19
C GLU A 531 -0.46 -15.48 -2.44
N TYR A 532 0.60 -15.62 -1.65
CA TYR A 532 0.83 -16.82 -0.85
C TYR A 532 -0.34 -17.09 0.12
N ALA A 533 -0.87 -16.04 0.76
CA ALA A 533 -2.04 -16.13 1.63
C ALA A 533 -3.31 -16.56 0.86
N ARG A 534 -3.57 -16.00 -0.33
CA ARG A 534 -4.71 -16.37 -1.19
C ARG A 534 -4.65 -17.82 -1.64
N VAL A 535 -3.47 -18.30 -2.03
CA VAL A 535 -3.26 -19.71 -2.43
C VAL A 535 -3.51 -20.65 -1.25
N ARG A 536 -3.01 -20.31 -0.06
CA ARG A 536 -3.24 -21.10 1.16
C ARG A 536 -4.72 -21.16 1.54
N GLU A 537 -5.42 -20.03 1.50
CA GLU A 537 -6.85 -19.97 1.81
C GLU A 537 -7.67 -20.79 0.81
N SER A 538 -7.35 -20.68 -0.48
CA SER A 538 -8.03 -21.41 -1.55
C SER A 538 -7.80 -22.92 -1.43
N THR A 539 -6.57 -23.34 -1.12
CA THR A 539 -6.22 -24.74 -0.84
C THR A 539 -6.98 -25.28 0.38
N ALA A 540 -7.02 -24.52 1.48
CA ALA A 540 -7.75 -24.91 2.68
C ALA A 540 -9.26 -25.05 2.44
N ARG A 541 -9.86 -24.12 1.68
CA ARG A 541 -11.27 -24.15 1.30
C ARG A 541 -11.60 -25.36 0.41
N ALA A 542 -10.73 -25.68 -0.54
CA ALA A 542 -10.87 -26.86 -1.39
C ALA A 542 -10.82 -28.15 -0.55
N ALA A 543 -9.81 -28.29 0.31
CA ALA A 543 -9.67 -29.45 1.20
C ALA A 543 -10.88 -29.63 2.14
N ALA A 544 -11.39 -28.53 2.73
CA ALA A 544 -12.58 -28.57 3.58
C ALA A 544 -13.84 -29.03 2.82
N SER A 545 -13.98 -28.58 1.57
CA SER A 545 -15.11 -28.94 0.71
C SER A 545 -15.08 -30.42 0.30
N VAL A 546 -13.90 -30.95 -0.01
CA VAL A 546 -13.69 -32.39 -0.29
C VAL A 546 -13.96 -33.23 0.95
N ALA A 547 -13.48 -32.81 2.12
CA ALA A 547 -13.74 -33.50 3.38
C ALA A 547 -15.25 -33.57 3.71
N GLU A 548 -16.00 -32.48 3.47
CA GLU A 548 -17.45 -32.45 3.68
C GLU A 548 -18.21 -33.37 2.71
N ALA A 549 -17.80 -33.41 1.43
CA ALA A 549 -18.35 -34.36 0.47
C ALA A 549 -18.09 -35.81 0.91
N GLY A 550 -16.89 -36.10 1.43
CA GLY A 550 -16.56 -37.40 1.99
C GLY A 550 -17.43 -37.80 3.20
N ARG A 551 -17.69 -36.86 4.12
CA ARG A 551 -18.62 -37.07 5.24
C ARG A 551 -20.04 -37.40 4.74
N THR A 552 -20.53 -36.64 3.76
CA THR A 552 -21.87 -36.83 3.17
C THR A 552 -21.99 -38.21 2.50
N ILE A 553 -21.03 -38.60 1.65
CA ILE A 553 -21.02 -39.91 0.97
C ILE A 553 -20.99 -41.06 1.99
N THR A 554 -20.18 -40.93 3.03
CA THR A 554 -20.09 -41.92 4.11
C THR A 554 -21.42 -42.06 4.86
N ALA A 555 -22.09 -40.94 5.17
CA ALA A 555 -23.39 -40.93 5.83
C ALA A 555 -24.49 -41.58 4.96
N LEU A 556 -24.55 -41.22 3.68
CA LEU A 556 -25.46 -41.83 2.69
C LEU A 556 -25.26 -43.35 2.63
N GLY A 557 -24.00 -43.80 2.55
CA GLY A 557 -23.65 -45.22 2.54
C GLY A 557 -24.09 -45.97 3.81
N ARG A 558 -24.02 -45.35 4.99
CA ARG A 558 -24.50 -45.95 6.25
C ARG A 558 -26.03 -46.05 6.27
N ARG A 559 -26.75 -44.99 5.89
CA ARG A 559 -28.22 -44.96 5.84
C ARG A 559 -28.78 -46.02 4.89
N LEU A 560 -28.16 -46.18 3.72
CA LEU A 560 -28.53 -47.21 2.75
C LEU A 560 -28.37 -48.64 3.28
N ARG A 561 -27.42 -48.89 4.19
CA ARG A 561 -27.21 -50.22 4.82
C ARG A 561 -28.18 -50.50 5.98
N GLY A 562 -28.75 -49.46 6.61
CA GLY A 562 -29.39 -49.56 7.93
C GLY A 562 -30.91 -49.82 8.01
N GLU A 563 -31.68 -49.73 6.93
CA GLU A 563 -33.16 -49.78 7.02
C GLU A 563 -33.80 -50.77 6.02
N SER A 564 -34.72 -51.60 6.51
CA SER A 564 -35.28 -52.77 5.80
C SER A 564 -36.69 -52.58 5.21
N ALA A 565 -37.29 -51.38 5.27
CA ALA A 565 -38.68 -51.19 4.83
C ALA A 565 -38.93 -49.88 4.03
N ALA A 566 -38.01 -49.48 3.16
CA ALA A 566 -38.22 -48.30 2.31
C ALA A 566 -39.24 -48.56 1.19
N GLY A 567 -40.26 -47.71 1.09
CA GLY A 567 -41.23 -47.66 -0.02
C GLY A 567 -40.62 -47.10 -1.29
N ALA A 568 -41.34 -47.13 -2.42
CA ALA A 568 -40.82 -46.63 -3.70
C ALA A 568 -40.42 -45.14 -3.65
N GLN A 569 -41.21 -44.30 -2.96
CA GLN A 569 -40.92 -42.87 -2.77
C GLN A 569 -39.56 -42.64 -2.08
N GLU A 570 -39.27 -43.45 -1.06
CA GLU A 570 -38.07 -43.30 -0.26
C GLU A 570 -36.82 -43.79 -1.00
N TRP A 571 -36.95 -44.85 -1.82
CA TRP A 571 -35.88 -45.27 -2.73
C TRP A 571 -35.59 -44.22 -3.81
N VAL A 572 -36.62 -43.56 -4.34
CA VAL A 572 -36.45 -42.43 -5.26
C VAL A 572 -35.65 -41.30 -4.60
N ALA A 573 -36.05 -40.85 -3.40
CA ALA A 573 -35.33 -39.81 -2.67
C ALA A 573 -33.85 -40.16 -2.42
N ARG A 574 -33.58 -41.40 -2.00
CA ARG A 574 -32.20 -41.89 -1.77
C ARG A 574 -31.36 -41.90 -3.05
N LEU A 575 -31.93 -42.28 -4.20
CA LEU A 575 -31.24 -42.26 -5.49
C LEU A 575 -30.98 -40.83 -6.00
N THR A 576 -31.92 -39.91 -5.75
CA THR A 576 -31.73 -38.48 -6.05
C THR A 576 -30.60 -37.87 -5.19
N GLU A 577 -30.54 -38.17 -3.89
CA GLU A 577 -29.45 -37.74 -2.99
C GLU A 577 -28.06 -38.22 -3.50
N LEU A 578 -27.97 -39.47 -3.97
CA LEU A 578 -26.72 -40.02 -4.55
C LEU A 578 -26.33 -39.32 -5.86
N ARG A 579 -27.30 -38.96 -6.71
CA ARG A 579 -27.06 -38.21 -7.95
C ARG A 579 -26.56 -36.80 -7.66
N LEU A 580 -27.14 -36.12 -6.68
CA LEU A 580 -26.68 -34.80 -6.22
C LEU A 580 -25.26 -34.88 -5.65
N ALA A 581 -24.95 -35.91 -4.86
CA ALA A 581 -23.60 -36.14 -4.35
C ALA A 581 -22.59 -36.35 -5.50
N ARG A 582 -22.98 -37.04 -6.57
CA ARG A 582 -22.15 -37.23 -7.76
C ARG A 582 -21.92 -35.92 -8.52
N GLY A 583 -22.96 -35.11 -8.70
CA GLY A 583 -22.85 -33.78 -9.29
C GLY A 583 -21.92 -32.87 -8.48
N ARG A 584 -22.02 -32.93 -7.15
CA ARG A 584 -21.13 -32.18 -6.25
C ARG A 584 -19.67 -32.60 -6.39
N LEU A 585 -19.36 -33.90 -6.48
CA LEU A 585 -17.99 -34.36 -6.73
C LEU A 585 -17.45 -33.86 -8.07
N ALA A 586 -18.26 -33.87 -9.13
CA ALA A 586 -17.88 -33.31 -10.42
C ALA A 586 -17.55 -31.81 -10.32
N SER A 587 -18.39 -31.03 -9.64
CA SER A 587 -18.11 -29.61 -9.39
C SER A 587 -16.87 -29.37 -8.53
N LEU A 588 -16.60 -30.24 -7.54
CA LEU A 588 -15.39 -30.16 -6.73
C LEU A 588 -14.12 -30.50 -7.51
N ARG A 589 -14.23 -31.30 -8.57
CA ARG A 589 -13.11 -31.62 -9.47
C ARG A 589 -12.68 -30.42 -10.31
N GLU A 590 -13.58 -29.47 -10.54
CA GLU A 590 -13.27 -28.19 -11.19
C GLU A 590 -12.53 -27.20 -10.26
N LEU A 591 -12.38 -27.51 -8.97
CA LEU A 591 -11.59 -26.69 -8.04
C LEU A 591 -10.10 -26.99 -8.20
N ARG A 592 -9.35 -25.99 -8.68
CA ARG A 592 -7.90 -26.04 -8.95
C ARG A 592 -7.03 -26.66 -7.85
N TYR A 593 -7.29 -26.33 -6.58
CA TYR A 593 -6.49 -26.82 -5.44
C TYR A 593 -7.10 -28.04 -4.72
N ALA A 594 -8.11 -28.68 -5.32
CA ALA A 594 -8.66 -29.92 -4.77
C ALA A 594 -7.71 -31.10 -5.03
N ASP A 595 -7.60 -32.01 -4.07
CA ASP A 595 -6.79 -33.22 -4.21
C ASP A 595 -7.47 -34.21 -5.17
N PRO A 596 -6.90 -34.47 -6.36
CA PRO A 596 -7.51 -35.35 -7.36
C PRO A 596 -7.55 -36.80 -6.88
N GLY A 597 -6.54 -37.25 -6.12
CA GLY A 597 -6.48 -38.62 -5.59
C GLY A 597 -7.56 -38.86 -4.53
N GLN A 598 -7.82 -37.86 -3.68
CA GLN A 598 -8.91 -37.93 -2.71
C GLN A 598 -10.30 -37.92 -3.39
N LEU A 599 -10.48 -37.11 -4.43
CA LEU A 599 -11.72 -37.06 -5.21
C LEU A 599 -11.99 -38.38 -5.95
N ASP A 600 -10.97 -38.99 -6.56
CA ASP A 600 -11.09 -40.29 -7.24
C ASP A 600 -11.53 -41.39 -6.26
N ALA A 601 -10.96 -41.42 -5.06
CA ALA A 601 -11.35 -42.35 -4.01
C ALA A 601 -12.82 -42.17 -3.57
N LEU A 602 -13.28 -40.92 -3.45
CA LEU A 602 -14.68 -40.60 -3.11
C LEU A 602 -15.65 -40.97 -4.25
N GLU A 603 -15.26 -40.75 -5.51
CA GLU A 603 -16.07 -41.11 -6.67
C GLU A 603 -16.25 -42.63 -6.77
N GLN A 604 -15.18 -43.40 -6.53
CA GLN A 604 -15.24 -44.86 -6.48
C GLN A 604 -16.17 -45.35 -5.36
N ALA A 605 -16.03 -44.80 -4.15
CA ALA A 605 -16.90 -45.14 -3.02
C ALA A 605 -18.38 -44.82 -3.31
N LEU A 606 -18.66 -43.67 -3.94
CA LEU A 606 -20.02 -43.28 -4.32
C LEU A 606 -20.59 -44.20 -5.41
N ALA A 607 -19.78 -44.62 -6.37
CA ALA A 607 -20.20 -45.55 -7.43
C ALA A 607 -20.63 -46.92 -6.86
N GLU A 608 -19.89 -47.45 -5.89
CA GLU A 608 -20.23 -48.72 -5.22
C GLU A 608 -21.54 -48.63 -4.42
N VAL A 609 -21.71 -47.53 -3.68
CA VAL A 609 -22.95 -47.25 -2.92
C VAL A 609 -24.14 -47.12 -3.87
N THR A 610 -23.96 -46.39 -4.98
CA THR A 610 -25.00 -46.20 -6.01
C THR A 610 -25.40 -47.51 -6.66
N ALA A 611 -24.43 -48.33 -7.10
CA ALA A 611 -24.73 -49.63 -7.72
C ALA A 611 -25.52 -50.56 -6.78
N THR A 612 -25.25 -50.50 -5.49
CA THR A 612 -25.98 -51.27 -4.47
C THR A 612 -27.40 -50.74 -4.26
N ALA A 613 -27.56 -49.41 -4.21
CA ALA A 613 -28.86 -48.76 -4.09
C ALA A 613 -29.77 -49.05 -5.30
N THR A 614 -29.25 -48.92 -6.52
CA THR A 614 -29.97 -49.20 -7.78
C THR A 614 -30.52 -50.62 -7.82
N ARG A 615 -29.73 -51.65 -7.45
CA ARG A 615 -30.20 -53.04 -7.43
C ARG A 615 -31.35 -53.25 -6.43
N ARG A 616 -31.24 -52.69 -5.22
CA ARG A 616 -32.29 -52.82 -4.19
C ARG A 616 -33.56 -52.07 -4.56
N ALA A 617 -33.43 -50.87 -5.12
CA ALA A 617 -34.55 -50.08 -5.62
C ALA A 617 -35.27 -50.81 -6.77
N ALA A 618 -34.54 -51.42 -7.70
CA ALA A 618 -35.12 -52.19 -8.81
C ALA A 618 -35.97 -53.38 -8.31
N THR A 619 -35.51 -54.12 -7.30
CA THR A 619 -36.31 -55.19 -6.67
C THR A 619 -37.61 -54.64 -6.08
N ARG A 620 -37.57 -53.45 -5.47
CA ARG A 620 -38.77 -52.82 -4.89
C ARG A 620 -39.73 -52.29 -5.95
N PHE A 621 -39.24 -51.65 -7.01
CA PHE A 621 -40.06 -51.13 -8.11
C PHE A 621 -40.75 -52.23 -8.93
N ALA A 622 -40.21 -53.45 -8.91
CA ALA A 622 -40.79 -54.62 -9.58
C ALA A 622 -42.05 -55.18 -8.89
N ASP A 623 -42.35 -54.74 -7.67
CA ASP A 623 -43.57 -55.10 -6.92
C ASP A 623 -44.82 -54.47 -7.55
N GLU A 624 -45.92 -55.22 -7.58
CA GLU A 624 -47.20 -54.82 -8.18
C GLU A 624 -47.81 -53.57 -7.55
N HIS A 625 -47.63 -53.42 -6.23
CA HIS A 625 -48.14 -52.31 -5.43
C HIS A 625 -47.11 -51.22 -5.17
N ALA A 626 -45.95 -51.25 -5.85
CA ALA A 626 -44.85 -50.32 -5.59
C ALA A 626 -45.22 -48.85 -5.77
N PHE A 627 -46.13 -48.54 -6.70
CA PHE A 627 -46.52 -47.18 -7.06
C PHE A 627 -47.93 -46.77 -6.59
N ASP A 628 -48.57 -47.56 -5.73
CA ASP A 628 -49.93 -47.24 -5.26
C ASP A 628 -49.98 -45.90 -4.50
N ALA A 629 -48.98 -45.64 -3.65
CA ALA A 629 -48.84 -44.34 -2.97
C ALA A 629 -48.69 -43.16 -3.96
N TYR A 630 -47.97 -43.36 -5.08
CA TYR A 630 -47.87 -42.34 -6.14
C TYR A 630 -49.25 -42.09 -6.77
N ARG A 631 -49.99 -43.15 -7.10
CA ARG A 631 -51.33 -43.05 -7.69
C ARG A 631 -52.30 -42.31 -6.78
N GLU A 632 -52.31 -42.64 -5.49
CA GLU A 632 -53.14 -41.98 -4.49
C GLU A 632 -52.78 -40.49 -4.33
N ARG A 633 -51.49 -40.17 -4.24
CA ARG A 633 -51.03 -38.77 -4.12
C ARG A 633 -51.38 -37.94 -5.35
N ILE A 634 -51.20 -38.49 -6.55
CA ILE A 634 -51.54 -37.81 -7.81
C ILE A 634 -53.06 -37.60 -7.92
N ALA A 635 -53.88 -38.57 -7.50
CA ALA A 635 -55.33 -38.43 -7.49
C ALA A 635 -55.79 -37.33 -6.51
N ALA A 636 -55.17 -37.24 -5.32
CA ALA A 636 -55.42 -36.17 -4.36
C ALA A 636 -55.04 -34.79 -4.94
N LEU A 637 -53.85 -34.69 -5.56
CA LEU A 637 -53.39 -33.46 -6.22
C LEU A 637 -54.31 -33.04 -7.38
N ALA A 638 -54.84 -34.00 -8.15
CA ALA A 638 -55.79 -33.72 -9.22
C ALA A 638 -57.15 -33.20 -8.70
N ALA A 639 -57.64 -33.75 -7.58
CA ALA A 639 -58.86 -33.28 -6.93
C ALA A 639 -58.68 -31.87 -6.35
N GLU A 640 -57.54 -31.61 -5.70
CA GLU A 640 -57.17 -30.29 -5.18
C GLU A 640 -57.06 -29.28 -6.32
N ALA A 641 -56.38 -29.64 -7.42
CA ALA A 641 -56.25 -28.85 -8.64
C ALA A 641 -57.59 -28.48 -9.30
N ALA A 642 -58.62 -29.34 -9.22
CA ALA A 642 -59.95 -29.02 -9.73
C ALA A 642 -60.72 -28.03 -8.82
N SER A 643 -60.38 -27.98 -7.53
CA SER A 643 -61.09 -27.20 -6.51
C SER A 643 -60.48 -25.82 -6.23
N ILE A 644 -59.33 -25.50 -6.82
CA ILE A 644 -58.69 -24.20 -6.60
C ILE A 644 -59.63 -23.06 -7.02
N THR A 645 -59.62 -22.00 -6.21
CA THR A 645 -60.43 -20.79 -6.39
C THR A 645 -59.61 -19.60 -6.86
N THR A 646 -58.27 -19.70 -6.83
CA THR A 646 -57.35 -18.65 -7.27
C THR A 646 -56.26 -19.20 -8.18
N SER A 647 -55.80 -18.45 -9.18
CA SER A 647 -54.72 -18.92 -10.07
C SER A 647 -53.39 -19.14 -9.36
N ALA A 648 -53.09 -18.34 -8.31
CA ALA A 648 -51.89 -18.47 -7.48
C ALA A 648 -51.79 -19.82 -6.74
N ALA A 649 -52.94 -20.40 -6.36
CA ALA A 649 -52.97 -21.73 -5.73
C ALA A 649 -52.55 -22.86 -6.68
N ALA A 650 -52.43 -22.59 -7.98
CA ALA A 650 -51.98 -23.58 -8.95
C ALA A 650 -50.48 -23.86 -8.88
N GLU A 651 -49.66 -22.90 -8.47
CA GLU A 651 -48.20 -23.01 -8.44
C GLU A 651 -47.66 -24.06 -7.45
N PRO A 652 -48.08 -24.10 -6.16
CA PRO A 652 -47.66 -25.16 -5.25
C PRO A 652 -48.11 -26.55 -5.69
N LEU A 653 -49.27 -26.65 -6.37
CA LEU A 653 -49.77 -27.91 -6.92
C LEU A 653 -48.99 -28.34 -8.17
N ALA A 654 -48.58 -27.39 -9.02
CA ALA A 654 -47.71 -27.65 -10.15
C ALA A 654 -46.34 -28.16 -9.68
N ALA A 655 -45.73 -27.50 -8.68
CA ALA A 655 -44.49 -27.93 -8.07
C ALA A 655 -44.59 -29.34 -7.46
N ALA A 656 -45.69 -29.63 -6.75
CA ALA A 656 -45.93 -30.97 -6.20
C ALA A 656 -46.11 -32.04 -7.29
N LEU A 657 -46.80 -31.74 -8.40
CA LEU A 657 -46.94 -32.63 -9.55
C LEU A 657 -45.61 -32.83 -10.29
N ASP A 658 -44.79 -31.79 -10.38
CA ASP A 658 -43.45 -31.82 -10.97
C ASP A 658 -42.49 -32.66 -10.12
N GLU A 659 -42.58 -32.57 -8.79
CA GLU A 659 -41.86 -33.44 -7.87
C GLU A 659 -42.23 -34.92 -8.08
N GLN A 660 -43.53 -35.23 -8.24
CA GLN A 660 -43.96 -36.60 -8.55
C GLN A 660 -43.42 -37.07 -9.92
N ALA A 661 -43.42 -36.19 -10.93
CA ALA A 661 -42.89 -36.49 -12.27
C ALA A 661 -41.36 -36.73 -12.24
N ALA A 662 -40.61 -35.90 -11.53
CA ALA A 662 -39.16 -36.03 -11.36
C ALA A 662 -38.80 -37.31 -10.60
N GLY A 663 -39.60 -37.66 -9.59
CA GLY A 663 -39.47 -38.91 -8.87
C GLY A 663 -39.64 -40.14 -9.78
N LEU A 664 -40.65 -40.12 -10.66
CA LEU A 664 -40.86 -41.15 -11.68
C LEU A 664 -39.75 -41.15 -12.75
N GLY A 665 -39.19 -39.99 -13.09
CA GLY A 665 -38.00 -39.87 -13.94
C GLY A 665 -36.81 -40.68 -13.39
N THR A 666 -36.54 -40.53 -12.08
CA THR A 666 -35.49 -41.29 -11.37
C THR A 666 -35.74 -42.80 -11.46
N VAL A 667 -37.01 -43.25 -11.41
CA VAL A 667 -37.39 -44.66 -11.58
C VAL A 667 -37.13 -45.15 -13.00
N THR A 668 -37.51 -44.37 -14.01
CA THR A 668 -37.30 -44.74 -15.43
C THR A 668 -35.82 -44.82 -15.80
N GLU A 669 -34.98 -43.90 -15.30
CA GLU A 669 -33.53 -43.95 -15.47
C GLU A 669 -32.91 -45.14 -14.73
N THR A 670 -33.35 -45.42 -13.49
CA THR A 670 -32.91 -46.59 -12.72
C THR A 670 -33.22 -47.87 -13.50
N ALA A 671 -34.40 -47.96 -14.11
CA ALA A 671 -34.78 -49.08 -14.98
C ALA A 671 -33.93 -49.14 -16.27
N GLY A 672 -33.56 -47.98 -16.84
CA GLY A 672 -32.65 -47.89 -17.99
C GLY A 672 -31.22 -48.37 -17.69
N SER A 673 -30.75 -48.18 -16.45
CA SER A 673 -29.43 -48.59 -15.98
C SER A 673 -29.30 -50.08 -15.62
N LEU A 674 -30.43 -50.81 -15.56
CA LEU A 674 -30.43 -52.26 -15.35
C LEU A 674 -29.79 -52.99 -16.53
N ARG A 675 -28.91 -53.95 -16.23
CA ARG A 675 -28.23 -54.77 -17.25
C ARG A 675 -29.25 -55.52 -18.10
N ILE A 676 -28.87 -55.83 -19.35
CA ILE A 676 -29.69 -56.53 -20.34
C ILE A 676 -30.29 -57.85 -19.81
N ALA A 677 -29.62 -58.51 -18.85
CA ALA A 677 -30.08 -59.76 -18.23
C ALA A 677 -31.40 -59.61 -17.43
N ASP A 678 -31.77 -58.40 -17.00
CA ASP A 678 -33.01 -58.10 -16.25
C ASP A 678 -34.09 -57.44 -17.14
N ALA A 679 -34.10 -57.75 -18.44
CA ALA A 679 -35.00 -57.13 -19.41
C ALA A 679 -36.49 -57.20 -19.00
N THR A 680 -36.93 -58.31 -18.42
CA THR A 680 -38.32 -58.50 -17.95
C THR A 680 -38.68 -57.62 -16.76
N VAL A 681 -37.75 -57.43 -15.83
CA VAL A 681 -37.91 -56.55 -14.66
C VAL A 681 -37.96 -55.10 -15.10
N ARG A 682 -37.05 -54.71 -16.00
CA ARG A 682 -37.01 -53.38 -16.63
C ARG A 682 -38.32 -53.05 -17.35
N THR A 683 -38.82 -53.93 -18.20
CA THR A 683 -40.08 -53.69 -18.94
C THR A 683 -41.25 -53.49 -17.97
N ARG A 684 -41.36 -54.34 -16.94
CA ARG A 684 -42.42 -54.22 -15.92
C ARG A 684 -42.36 -52.91 -15.13
N ILE A 685 -41.16 -52.44 -14.78
CA ILE A 685 -40.98 -51.15 -14.11
C ILE A 685 -41.38 -49.99 -15.04
N LEU A 686 -40.96 -50.04 -16.32
CA LEU A 686 -41.26 -48.99 -17.30
C LEU A 686 -42.75 -48.90 -17.65
N GLU A 687 -43.45 -50.01 -17.82
CA GLU A 687 -44.91 -50.04 -18.07
C GLU A 687 -45.66 -49.39 -16.90
N ARG A 688 -45.33 -49.78 -15.66
CA ARG A 688 -45.97 -49.24 -14.46
C ARG A 688 -45.63 -47.77 -14.24
N ALA A 689 -44.40 -47.35 -14.51
CA ALA A 689 -44.01 -45.94 -14.44
C ALA A 689 -44.73 -45.11 -15.52
N ALA A 690 -44.91 -45.64 -16.73
CA ALA A 690 -45.64 -44.98 -17.81
C ALA A 690 -47.12 -44.76 -17.46
N ASP A 691 -47.77 -45.73 -16.81
CA ASP A 691 -49.16 -45.61 -16.34
C ASP A 691 -49.31 -44.46 -15.32
N VAL A 692 -48.37 -44.36 -14.38
CA VAL A 692 -48.38 -43.32 -13.34
C VAL A 692 -48.01 -41.95 -13.94
N LEU A 693 -47.04 -41.88 -14.86
CA LEU A 693 -46.75 -40.66 -15.63
C LEU A 693 -47.96 -40.18 -16.42
N GLY A 694 -48.74 -41.11 -16.99
CA GLY A 694 -50.03 -40.81 -17.61
C GLY A 694 -51.02 -40.17 -16.63
N ALA A 695 -51.04 -40.61 -15.37
CA ALA A 695 -51.86 -39.98 -14.33
C ALA A 695 -51.37 -38.57 -13.95
N VAL A 696 -50.06 -38.36 -13.84
CA VAL A 696 -49.46 -37.03 -13.60
C VAL A 696 -49.84 -36.07 -14.73
N ASN A 697 -49.73 -36.49 -15.99
CA ASN A 697 -50.06 -35.66 -17.14
C ASN A 697 -51.55 -35.29 -17.19
N ARG A 698 -52.44 -36.21 -16.80
CA ARG A 698 -53.88 -35.90 -16.64
C ARG A 698 -54.13 -34.89 -15.53
N ALA A 699 -53.46 -35.03 -14.38
CA ALA A 699 -53.57 -34.08 -13.26
C ALA A 699 -53.05 -32.68 -13.65
N ARG A 700 -51.93 -32.60 -14.40
CA ARG A 700 -51.41 -31.35 -14.96
C ARG A 700 -52.40 -30.71 -15.93
N ALA A 701 -53.05 -31.49 -16.79
CA ALA A 701 -54.05 -30.96 -17.72
C ALA A 701 -55.28 -30.37 -16.99
N VAL A 702 -55.72 -31.01 -15.91
CA VAL A 702 -56.80 -30.49 -15.04
C VAL A 702 -56.37 -29.18 -14.37
N LEU A 703 -55.17 -29.15 -13.80
CA LEU A 703 -54.61 -27.96 -13.16
C LEU A 703 -54.46 -26.79 -14.14
N GLU A 704 -53.92 -27.05 -15.34
CA GLU A 704 -53.72 -26.03 -16.37
C GLU A 704 -55.04 -25.49 -16.93
N GLY A 705 -56.03 -26.36 -17.13
CA GLY A 705 -57.37 -25.95 -17.53
C GLY A 705 -58.02 -25.01 -16.52
N ARG A 706 -57.96 -25.37 -15.23
CA ARG A 706 -58.52 -24.57 -14.13
C ARG A 706 -57.76 -23.26 -13.91
N ARG A 707 -56.42 -23.31 -13.99
CA ARG A 707 -55.56 -22.12 -13.91
C ARG A 707 -55.90 -21.11 -14.99
N ARG A 708 -56.12 -21.56 -16.23
CA ARG A 708 -56.45 -20.69 -17.37
C ARG A 708 -57.79 -19.99 -17.20
N GLU A 709 -58.81 -20.70 -16.68
CA GLU A 709 -60.14 -20.15 -16.40
C GLU A 709 -60.13 -19.09 -15.28
N LEU A 710 -59.36 -19.34 -14.21
CA LEU A 710 -59.21 -18.38 -13.11
C LEU A 710 -58.38 -17.18 -13.54
N PHE A 711 -57.28 -17.41 -14.28
CA PHE A 711 -56.39 -16.37 -14.75
C PHE A 711 -57.10 -15.37 -15.66
N THR A 712 -57.99 -15.80 -16.56
CA THR A 712 -58.73 -14.86 -17.42
C THR A 712 -59.65 -13.94 -16.61
N THR A 713 -60.29 -14.47 -15.56
CA THR A 713 -61.21 -13.72 -14.70
C THR A 713 -60.46 -12.76 -13.76
N GLU A 714 -59.39 -13.25 -13.12
CA GLU A 714 -58.54 -12.46 -12.22
C GLU A 714 -57.78 -11.38 -12.98
N SER A 715 -57.20 -11.71 -14.14
CA SER A 715 -56.49 -10.75 -14.99
C SER A 715 -57.38 -9.59 -15.47
N ALA A 716 -58.68 -9.85 -15.66
CA ALA A 716 -59.64 -8.79 -15.99
C ALA A 716 -59.90 -7.84 -14.82
N ALA A 717 -60.07 -8.38 -13.61
CA ALA A 717 -60.24 -7.58 -12.39
C ALA A 717 -58.97 -6.80 -12.02
N GLU A 718 -57.81 -7.43 -12.17
CA GLU A 718 -56.50 -6.83 -11.91
C GLU A 718 -56.22 -5.67 -12.88
N PHE A 719 -56.46 -5.86 -14.18
CA PHE A 719 -56.29 -4.78 -15.17
C PHE A 719 -57.15 -3.55 -14.84
N ALA A 720 -58.39 -3.76 -14.40
CA ALA A 720 -59.28 -2.67 -14.00
C ALA A 720 -58.77 -1.90 -12.76
N ALA A 721 -58.23 -2.62 -11.77
CA ALA A 721 -57.65 -2.02 -10.56
C ALA A 721 -56.35 -1.24 -10.89
N GLU A 722 -55.45 -1.83 -11.66
CA GLU A 722 -54.17 -1.22 -12.06
C GLU A 722 -54.37 0.02 -12.94
N THR A 723 -55.32 -0.02 -13.87
CA THR A 723 -55.67 1.16 -14.69
C THR A 723 -56.25 2.29 -13.83
N ALA A 724 -57.03 1.97 -12.80
CA ALA A 724 -57.55 2.95 -11.87
C ALA A 724 -56.44 3.57 -10.98
N LEU A 725 -55.47 2.76 -10.56
CA LEU A 725 -54.30 3.23 -9.80
C LEU A 725 -53.41 4.14 -10.65
N LEU A 726 -53.12 3.76 -11.90
CA LEU A 726 -52.37 4.60 -12.84
C LEU A 726 -53.04 5.97 -13.04
N ALA A 727 -54.38 6.03 -13.01
CA ALA A 727 -55.10 7.29 -13.08
C ALA A 727 -54.95 8.16 -11.82
N GLN A 728 -54.92 7.53 -10.64
CA GLN A 728 -54.61 8.21 -9.38
C GLN A 728 -53.16 8.69 -9.33
N ASP A 729 -52.22 7.89 -9.80
CA ASP A 729 -50.79 8.22 -9.86
C ASP A 729 -50.52 9.40 -10.80
N LEU A 730 -51.18 9.46 -11.97
CA LEU A 730 -51.12 10.64 -12.84
C LEU A 730 -51.61 11.89 -12.10
N SER A 731 -52.73 11.78 -11.39
CA SER A 731 -53.29 12.91 -10.62
C SER A 731 -52.34 13.37 -9.51
N GLY A 732 -51.74 12.42 -8.79
CA GLY A 732 -50.74 12.69 -7.75
C GLY A 732 -49.45 13.30 -8.31
N ALA A 733 -48.96 12.79 -9.43
CA ALA A 733 -47.79 13.30 -10.13
C ALA A 733 -48.01 14.75 -10.59
N LEU A 734 -49.19 15.08 -11.11
CA LEU A 734 -49.51 16.46 -11.50
C LEU A 734 -49.56 17.42 -10.31
N ALA A 735 -50.03 16.96 -9.15
CA ALA A 735 -50.03 17.75 -7.93
C ALA A 735 -48.62 17.96 -7.34
N ALA A 736 -47.74 16.95 -7.48
CA ALA A 736 -46.37 16.98 -6.95
C ALA A 736 -45.36 17.66 -7.90
N ALA A 737 -45.68 17.81 -9.18
CA ALA A 737 -44.82 18.43 -10.17
C ALA A 737 -44.83 19.97 -10.05
N ASP A 738 -43.88 20.47 -9.27
CA ASP A 738 -43.62 21.90 -9.01
C ASP A 738 -42.43 22.46 -9.82
N THR A 739 -41.68 21.61 -10.53
CA THR A 739 -40.64 22.05 -11.48
C THR A 739 -40.71 21.31 -12.82
N PRO A 740 -40.19 21.92 -13.91
CA PRO A 740 -40.14 21.26 -15.23
C PRO A 740 -39.42 19.90 -15.20
N GLU A 741 -38.35 19.79 -14.40
CA GLU A 741 -37.56 18.55 -14.28
C GLU A 741 -38.36 17.45 -13.58
N ARG A 742 -39.16 17.80 -12.56
CA ARG A 742 -40.05 16.82 -11.90
C ARG A 742 -41.20 16.38 -12.80
N CYS A 743 -41.69 17.24 -13.69
CA CYS A 743 -42.64 16.81 -14.73
C CYS A 743 -42.04 15.70 -15.62
N GLU A 744 -40.77 15.84 -16.03
CA GLU A 744 -40.08 14.81 -16.83
C GLU A 744 -39.83 13.53 -16.03
N GLU A 745 -39.43 13.64 -14.76
CA GLU A 745 -39.23 12.49 -13.88
C GLU A 745 -40.54 11.70 -13.70
N HIS A 746 -41.65 12.40 -13.41
CA HIS A 746 -42.96 11.78 -13.29
C HIS A 746 -43.45 11.20 -14.61
N LEU A 747 -43.18 11.86 -15.74
CA LEU A 747 -43.53 11.36 -17.08
C LEU A 747 -42.80 10.05 -17.38
N GLY A 748 -41.48 10.01 -17.19
CA GLY A 748 -40.70 8.80 -17.39
C GLY A 748 -41.19 7.65 -16.51
N ARG A 749 -41.47 7.91 -15.23
CA ARG A 749 -41.97 6.90 -14.29
C ARG A 749 -43.33 6.34 -14.69
N LEU A 750 -44.29 7.20 -15.03
CA LEU A 750 -45.63 6.78 -15.45
C LEU A 750 -45.60 6.05 -16.80
N LEU A 751 -44.70 6.44 -17.72
CA LEU A 751 -44.52 5.73 -18.99
C LEU A 751 -43.93 4.33 -18.77
N VAL A 752 -42.99 4.16 -17.84
CA VAL A 752 -42.49 2.83 -17.46
C VAL A 752 -43.62 1.98 -16.87
N GLN A 753 -44.44 2.54 -15.97
CA GLN A 753 -45.60 1.82 -15.45
C GLN A 753 -46.58 1.40 -16.57
N VAL A 754 -46.80 2.26 -17.58
CA VAL A 754 -47.61 1.90 -18.75
C VAL A 754 -46.97 0.76 -19.56
N GLU A 755 -45.66 0.78 -19.78
CA GLU A 755 -44.94 -0.30 -20.48
C GLU A 755 -44.96 -1.62 -19.69
N ASP A 756 -44.83 -1.56 -18.36
CA ASP A 756 -44.95 -2.72 -17.48
C ASP A 756 -46.37 -3.33 -17.58
N LEU A 757 -47.40 -2.47 -17.54
CA LEU A 757 -48.79 -2.90 -17.74
C LEU A 757 -49.02 -3.44 -19.16
N THR A 758 -48.37 -2.88 -20.17
CA THR A 758 -48.49 -3.33 -21.56
C THR A 758 -47.85 -4.69 -21.75
N THR A 759 -46.69 -4.91 -21.13
CA THR A 759 -46.02 -6.22 -21.10
C THR A 759 -46.88 -7.26 -20.38
N ARG A 760 -47.48 -6.86 -19.25
CA ARG A 760 -48.27 -7.74 -18.38
C ARG A 760 -49.63 -8.12 -18.97
N PHE A 761 -50.30 -7.20 -19.65
CA PHE A 761 -51.66 -7.38 -20.18
C PHE A 761 -51.75 -7.43 -21.72
N GLY A 762 -50.61 -7.43 -22.42
CA GLY A 762 -50.51 -7.32 -23.88
C GLY A 762 -51.11 -8.47 -24.70
N ALA A 763 -51.56 -9.55 -24.06
CA ALA A 763 -52.22 -10.66 -24.72
C ALA A 763 -53.66 -10.35 -25.21
N VAL A 764 -54.28 -9.27 -24.70
CA VAL A 764 -55.65 -8.87 -25.06
C VAL A 764 -55.61 -7.51 -25.77
N GLN A 765 -55.94 -7.51 -27.07
CA GLN A 765 -55.84 -6.31 -27.93
C GLN A 765 -56.64 -5.09 -27.41
N GLU A 766 -57.79 -5.33 -26.78
CA GLU A 766 -58.62 -4.28 -26.19
C GLU A 766 -57.91 -3.56 -25.02
N ARG A 767 -57.09 -4.27 -24.25
CA ARG A 767 -56.33 -3.72 -23.11
C ARG A 767 -55.12 -2.92 -23.57
N VAL A 768 -54.42 -3.40 -24.60
CA VAL A 768 -53.33 -2.66 -25.26
C VAL A 768 -53.86 -1.32 -25.77
N SER A 769 -55.00 -1.33 -26.47
CA SER A 769 -55.62 -0.12 -26.99
C SER A 769 -55.99 0.89 -25.88
N ALA A 770 -56.42 0.40 -24.70
CA ALA A 770 -56.72 1.25 -23.55
C ALA A 770 -55.46 1.84 -22.90
N LEU A 771 -54.35 1.09 -22.84
CA LEU A 771 -53.06 1.56 -22.31
C LEU A 771 -52.41 2.58 -23.26
N ASP A 772 -52.49 2.39 -24.57
CA ASP A 772 -52.01 3.35 -25.56
C ASP A 772 -52.73 4.70 -25.44
N ALA A 773 -54.05 4.68 -25.25
CA ALA A 773 -54.83 5.90 -24.99
C ALA A 773 -54.36 6.61 -23.70
N ARG A 774 -54.04 5.85 -22.65
CA ARG A 774 -53.55 6.40 -21.38
C ARG A 774 -52.14 6.95 -21.49
N ARG A 775 -51.28 6.32 -22.27
CA ARG A 775 -49.92 6.78 -22.59
C ARG A 775 -49.94 8.19 -23.19
N GLU A 776 -50.81 8.38 -24.20
CA GLU A 776 -50.95 9.66 -24.89
C GLU A 776 -51.45 10.75 -23.93
N GLU A 777 -52.45 10.43 -23.10
CA GLU A 777 -52.97 11.34 -22.08
C GLU A 777 -51.89 11.78 -21.07
N ILE A 778 -51.11 10.83 -20.53
CA ILE A 778 -50.01 11.11 -19.59
C ILE A 778 -48.99 12.06 -20.25
N HIS A 779 -48.59 11.76 -21.48
CA HIS A 779 -47.62 12.54 -22.22
C HIS A 779 -48.10 13.98 -22.46
N GLN A 780 -49.35 14.12 -22.91
CA GLN A 780 -49.96 15.42 -23.20
C GLN A 780 -50.04 16.30 -21.93
N VAL A 781 -50.56 15.75 -20.83
CA VAL A 781 -50.84 16.54 -19.63
C VAL A 781 -49.56 16.96 -18.90
N LEU A 782 -48.56 16.07 -18.78
CA LEU A 782 -47.29 16.41 -18.14
C LEU A 782 -46.43 17.36 -19.00
N THR A 783 -46.47 17.23 -20.32
CA THR A 783 -45.79 18.18 -21.22
C THR A 783 -46.39 19.58 -21.10
N ALA A 784 -47.72 19.69 -21.06
CA ALA A 784 -48.40 20.97 -20.84
C ALA A 784 -48.03 21.60 -19.48
N ARG A 785 -47.98 20.79 -18.41
CA ARG A 785 -47.57 21.27 -17.08
C ARG A 785 -46.11 21.74 -17.06
N LYS A 786 -45.20 20.99 -17.69
CA LYS A 786 -43.79 21.35 -17.83
C LYS A 786 -43.63 22.71 -18.51
N GLN A 787 -44.36 22.92 -19.61
CA GLN A 787 -44.31 24.18 -20.35
C GLN A 787 -44.77 25.36 -19.48
N ALA A 788 -45.90 25.21 -18.78
CA ALA A 788 -46.39 26.26 -17.88
C ALA A 788 -45.36 26.63 -16.79
N LEU A 789 -44.72 25.64 -16.16
CA LEU A 789 -43.69 25.89 -15.14
C LEU A 789 -42.41 26.52 -15.72
N ALA A 790 -42.04 26.17 -16.94
CA ALA A 790 -40.91 26.77 -17.64
C ALA A 790 -41.16 28.25 -17.95
N ASP A 791 -42.37 28.57 -18.39
CA ASP A 791 -42.79 29.94 -18.67
C ASP A 791 -42.81 30.78 -17.37
N GLU A 792 -43.37 30.25 -16.27
CA GLU A 792 -43.35 30.91 -14.95
C GLU A 792 -41.91 31.18 -14.45
N ARG A 793 -40.98 30.22 -14.65
CA ARG A 793 -39.56 30.37 -14.30
C ARG A 793 -38.91 31.47 -15.15
N ALA A 794 -39.14 31.48 -16.46
CA ALA A 794 -38.57 32.48 -17.37
C ALA A 794 -39.01 33.90 -16.99
N GLU A 795 -40.30 34.11 -16.74
CA GLU A 795 -40.80 35.41 -16.30
C GLU A 795 -40.18 35.86 -14.96
N ARG A 796 -40.01 34.94 -14.00
CA ARG A 796 -39.39 35.25 -12.71
C ARG A 796 -37.93 35.70 -12.89
N VAL A 797 -37.18 35.03 -13.75
CA VAL A 797 -35.79 35.37 -14.06
C VAL A 797 -35.66 36.75 -14.69
N GLU A 798 -36.56 37.11 -15.61
CA GLU A 798 -36.59 38.45 -16.20
C GLU A 798 -36.94 39.53 -15.16
N ARG A 799 -37.93 39.28 -14.30
CA ARG A 799 -38.26 40.19 -13.18
C ARG A 799 -37.08 40.42 -12.24
N LEU A 800 -36.36 39.36 -11.86
CA LEU A 800 -35.18 39.43 -11.00
C LEU A 800 -34.03 40.19 -11.67
N THR A 801 -33.77 39.92 -12.95
CA THR A 801 -32.72 40.59 -13.73
C THR A 801 -33.00 42.11 -13.82
N GLY A 802 -34.25 42.50 -14.12
CA GLY A 802 -34.64 43.91 -14.13
C GLY A 802 -34.57 44.57 -12.74
N SER A 803 -34.85 43.83 -11.66
CA SER A 803 -34.68 44.33 -10.29
C SER A 803 -33.21 44.55 -9.95
N ALA A 804 -32.35 43.59 -10.28
CA ALA A 804 -30.91 43.67 -10.04
C ALA A 804 -30.27 44.88 -10.73
N ALA A 805 -30.67 45.19 -11.97
CA ALA A 805 -30.21 46.37 -12.69
C ALA A 805 -30.57 47.67 -11.96
N ARG A 806 -31.84 47.81 -11.51
CA ARG A 806 -32.28 49.00 -10.73
C ARG A 806 -31.55 49.14 -9.41
N VAL A 807 -31.31 48.02 -8.70
CA VAL A 807 -30.53 48.02 -7.45
C VAL A 807 -29.09 48.46 -7.73
N LEU A 808 -28.45 47.93 -8.78
CA LEU A 808 -27.09 48.29 -9.16
C LEU A 808 -26.95 49.77 -9.51
N ASP A 809 -27.93 50.37 -10.19
CA ASP A 809 -27.95 51.82 -10.46
C ASP A 809 -28.10 52.64 -9.16
N GLY A 810 -28.85 52.12 -8.18
CA GLY A 810 -28.88 52.67 -6.83
C GLY A 810 -27.52 52.60 -6.14
N VAL A 811 -26.85 51.44 -6.23
CA VAL A 811 -25.51 51.20 -5.69
C VAL A 811 -24.49 52.17 -6.28
N ARG A 812 -24.46 52.32 -7.61
CA ARG A 812 -23.56 53.25 -8.32
C ARG A 812 -23.77 54.69 -7.88
N ARG A 813 -25.02 55.16 -7.83
CA ARG A 813 -25.34 56.53 -7.41
C ARG A 813 -24.92 56.82 -5.97
N ARG A 814 -25.16 55.88 -5.05
CA ARG A 814 -24.80 56.05 -3.65
C ARG A 814 -23.29 55.97 -3.43
N ALA A 815 -22.61 55.04 -4.11
CA ALA A 815 -21.16 54.91 -4.06
C ALA A 815 -20.42 56.17 -4.56
N ALA A 816 -20.96 56.86 -5.57
CA ALA A 816 -20.39 58.09 -6.12
C ALA A 816 -20.39 59.28 -5.13
N ALA A 817 -21.27 59.26 -4.12
CA ALA A 817 -21.38 60.31 -3.12
C ALA A 817 -20.42 60.14 -1.92
N LEU A 818 -19.76 58.97 -1.80
CA LEU A 818 -18.93 58.64 -0.64
C LEU A 818 -17.59 59.40 -0.66
N GLY A 819 -17.09 59.74 0.53
CA GLY A 819 -15.97 60.66 0.73
C GLY A 819 -14.62 59.98 0.91
N SER A 820 -14.60 58.71 1.31
CA SER A 820 -13.37 58.00 1.67
C SER A 820 -13.33 56.54 1.16
N PRO A 821 -12.13 55.95 0.95
CA PRO A 821 -12.01 54.54 0.55
C PRO A 821 -12.61 53.56 1.57
N ASP A 822 -12.54 53.93 2.86
CA ASP A 822 -13.10 53.14 3.96
C ASP A 822 -14.64 53.15 3.92
N GLU A 823 -15.26 54.30 3.63
CA GLU A 823 -16.71 54.42 3.42
C GLU A 823 -17.18 53.59 2.22
N ILE A 824 -16.45 53.63 1.09
CA ILE A 824 -16.78 52.80 -0.08
C ILE A 824 -16.70 51.32 0.27
N THR A 825 -15.64 50.91 0.96
CA THR A 825 -15.47 49.49 1.35
C THR A 825 -16.55 49.04 2.33
N ALA A 826 -16.89 49.85 3.33
CA ALA A 826 -17.96 49.58 4.28
C ALA A 826 -19.34 49.52 3.61
N TYR A 827 -19.62 50.43 2.67
CA TYR A 827 -20.86 50.45 1.90
C TYR A 827 -21.05 49.16 1.11
N PHE A 828 -20.06 48.76 0.30
CA PHE A 828 -20.15 47.51 -0.45
C PHE A 828 -20.17 46.29 0.47
N ALA A 829 -19.58 46.33 1.66
CA ALA A 829 -19.58 45.20 2.58
C ALA A 829 -20.91 45.00 3.32
N ALA A 830 -21.56 46.07 3.79
CA ALA A 830 -22.61 45.98 4.79
C ALA A 830 -23.91 46.73 4.45
N ASP A 831 -23.98 47.51 3.36
CA ASP A 831 -25.21 48.21 3.00
C ASP A 831 -26.27 47.25 2.42
N PRO A 832 -27.57 47.48 2.69
CA PRO A 832 -28.64 46.63 2.17
C PRO A 832 -28.72 46.54 0.64
N LEU A 833 -28.29 47.57 -0.11
CA LEU A 833 -28.42 47.58 -1.57
C LEU A 833 -27.44 46.60 -2.26
N PRO A 834 -26.11 46.63 -1.99
CA PRO A 834 -25.19 45.59 -2.47
C PRO A 834 -25.58 44.18 -2.03
N GLU A 835 -26.12 44.04 -0.81
CA GLU A 835 -26.55 42.73 -0.29
C GLU A 835 -27.78 42.21 -1.03
N GLU A 836 -28.78 43.06 -1.26
CA GLU A 836 -29.96 42.72 -2.07
C GLU A 836 -29.56 42.31 -3.50
N HIS A 837 -28.56 42.96 -4.09
CA HIS A 837 -28.03 42.58 -5.40
C HIS A 837 -27.37 41.19 -5.40
N ARG A 838 -26.59 40.86 -4.35
CA ARG A 838 -26.04 39.50 -4.17
C ARG A 838 -27.12 38.46 -3.92
N ARG A 839 -28.16 38.81 -3.16
CA ARG A 839 -29.31 37.94 -2.90
C ARG A 839 -30.03 37.59 -4.19
N ILE A 840 -30.27 38.57 -5.07
CA ILE A 840 -30.85 38.33 -6.40
C ILE A 840 -29.93 37.43 -7.26
N ALA A 841 -28.61 37.65 -7.23
CA ALA A 841 -27.66 36.78 -7.92
C ALA A 841 -27.69 35.33 -7.38
N ALA A 842 -27.81 35.15 -6.06
CA ALA A 842 -27.99 33.82 -5.46
C ALA A 842 -29.32 33.17 -5.88
N GLU A 843 -30.41 33.94 -5.94
CA GLU A 843 -31.72 33.46 -6.39
C GLU A 843 -31.70 33.03 -7.87
N LEU A 844 -31.03 33.77 -8.74
CA LEU A 844 -30.82 33.39 -10.14
C LEU A 844 -30.00 32.10 -10.28
N ARG A 845 -29.01 31.89 -9.40
CA ARG A 845 -28.22 30.65 -9.38
C ARG A 845 -29.09 29.45 -8.98
N VAL A 846 -29.96 29.61 -7.98
CA VAL A 846 -30.94 28.57 -7.57
C VAL A 846 -31.95 28.27 -8.68
N LEU A 847 -32.34 29.28 -9.48
CA LEU A 847 -33.24 29.10 -10.63
C LEU A 847 -32.58 28.48 -11.88
N GLY A 848 -31.29 28.12 -11.82
CA GLY A 848 -30.58 27.48 -12.94
C GLY A 848 -29.88 28.45 -13.90
N HIS A 849 -29.65 29.70 -13.52
CA HIS A 849 -28.99 30.72 -14.34
C HIS A 849 -27.65 31.22 -13.74
N PRO A 850 -26.62 30.34 -13.61
CA PRO A 850 -25.35 30.70 -12.99
C PRO A 850 -24.54 31.74 -13.78
N ALA A 851 -24.67 31.77 -15.11
CA ALA A 851 -24.00 32.77 -15.96
C ALA A 851 -24.50 34.19 -15.66
N ARG A 852 -25.83 34.40 -15.65
CA ARG A 852 -26.44 35.68 -15.27
C ARG A 852 -26.11 36.06 -13.83
N ALA A 853 -26.08 35.10 -12.90
CA ALA A 853 -25.64 35.37 -11.53
C ALA A 853 -24.18 35.84 -11.46
N ALA A 854 -23.28 35.25 -12.26
CA ALA A 854 -21.89 35.67 -12.35
C ALA A 854 -21.75 37.07 -12.96
N GLU A 855 -22.54 37.40 -13.99
CA GLU A 855 -22.62 38.74 -14.57
C GLU A 855 -23.01 39.80 -13.53
N LEU A 856 -24.00 39.51 -12.67
CA LEU A 856 -24.38 40.43 -11.58
C LEU A 856 -23.25 40.63 -10.56
N HIS A 857 -22.57 39.55 -10.14
CA HIS A 857 -21.41 39.69 -9.25
C HIS A 857 -20.29 40.52 -9.88
N ALA A 858 -19.99 40.28 -11.16
CA ALA A 858 -18.99 41.04 -11.91
C ALA A 858 -19.38 42.52 -12.03
N ALA A 859 -20.65 42.81 -12.30
CA ALA A 859 -21.17 44.17 -12.39
C ALA A 859 -21.07 44.92 -11.04
N LEU A 860 -21.33 44.25 -9.92
CA LEU A 860 -21.16 44.81 -8.58
C LEU A 860 -19.68 45.07 -8.23
N ALA A 861 -18.79 44.15 -8.60
CA ALA A 861 -17.34 44.32 -8.41
C ALA A 861 -16.80 45.49 -9.25
N ALA A 862 -17.24 45.58 -10.51
CA ALA A 862 -16.91 46.70 -11.39
C ALA A 862 -17.39 48.04 -10.80
N ALA A 863 -18.63 48.10 -10.29
CA ALA A 863 -19.16 49.30 -9.64
C ALA A 863 -18.31 49.73 -8.42
N ARG A 864 -17.80 48.78 -7.62
CA ARG A 864 -16.88 49.10 -6.51
C ARG A 864 -15.55 49.67 -7.01
N GLN A 865 -14.98 49.05 -8.04
CA GLN A 865 -13.70 49.49 -8.60
C GLN A 865 -13.81 50.90 -9.22
N ASP A 866 -14.89 51.16 -9.96
CA ASP A 866 -15.16 52.46 -10.57
C ASP A 866 -15.41 53.55 -9.52
N ALA A 867 -16.11 53.23 -8.42
CA ALA A 867 -16.29 54.16 -7.30
C ALA A 867 -14.95 54.52 -6.64
N SER A 868 -14.09 53.53 -6.36
CA SER A 868 -12.76 53.77 -5.80
C SER A 868 -11.86 54.57 -6.74
N ARG A 869 -11.93 54.33 -8.05
CA ARG A 869 -11.17 55.09 -9.06
C ARG A 869 -11.64 56.54 -9.12
N THR A 870 -12.95 56.77 -9.23
CA THR A 870 -13.56 58.11 -9.26
C THR A 870 -13.24 58.90 -7.99
N LEU A 871 -13.25 58.25 -6.83
CA LEU A 871 -12.86 58.88 -5.58
C LEU A 871 -11.39 59.30 -5.58
N ARG A 872 -10.48 58.42 -6.05
CA ARG A 872 -9.06 58.74 -6.16
C ARG A 872 -8.83 59.92 -7.09
N ASP A 873 -9.44 59.90 -8.27
CA ASP A 873 -9.34 60.99 -9.24
C ASP A 873 -9.86 62.31 -8.63
N ARG A 874 -10.95 62.27 -7.86
CA ARG A 874 -11.48 63.44 -7.16
C ARG A 874 -10.51 63.95 -6.07
N LEU A 875 -9.94 63.06 -5.26
CA LEU A 875 -9.00 63.42 -4.19
C LEU A 875 -7.66 63.95 -4.75
N ASP A 876 -7.20 63.46 -5.89
CA ASP A 876 -5.96 63.91 -6.53
C ASP A 876 -6.11 65.26 -7.22
N LEU A 877 -7.29 65.54 -7.79
CA LEU A 877 -7.54 66.72 -8.62
C LEU A 877 -8.13 67.91 -7.87
N TYR A 878 -8.90 67.72 -6.80
CA TYR A 878 -9.58 68.83 -6.10
C TYR A 878 -8.90 69.17 -4.78
N THR A 879 -8.86 70.45 -4.43
CA THR A 879 -8.50 70.88 -3.07
C THR A 879 -9.60 70.50 -2.07
N PRO A 880 -9.31 70.41 -0.75
CA PRO A 880 -10.27 69.89 0.25
C PRO A 880 -11.61 70.66 0.34
N ASP A 881 -11.62 71.90 -0.12
CA ASP A 881 -12.77 72.80 -0.21
C ASP A 881 -13.62 72.61 -1.48
N GLY A 882 -13.18 71.78 -2.45
CA GLY A 882 -13.97 71.36 -3.63
C GLY A 882 -14.25 72.45 -4.66
N THR A 883 -13.86 73.70 -4.39
CA THR A 883 -14.06 74.89 -5.23
C THR A 883 -12.91 75.15 -6.18
N THR A 884 -11.79 74.44 -6.02
CA THR A 884 -10.58 74.67 -6.80
C THR A 884 -9.99 73.35 -7.30
N LEU A 885 -9.73 73.27 -8.61
CA LEU A 885 -9.11 72.12 -9.26
C LEU A 885 -7.61 72.39 -9.47
N ARG A 886 -6.75 71.47 -9.01
CA ARG A 886 -5.29 71.59 -9.03
C ARG A 886 -4.69 70.71 -10.13
N LEU A 887 -4.16 71.34 -11.18
CA LEU A 887 -3.39 70.66 -12.24
C LEU A 887 -1.94 71.12 -12.18
N GLY A 888 -1.09 70.29 -11.57
CA GLY A 888 0.30 70.64 -11.30
C GLY A 888 0.40 71.85 -10.37
N ARG A 889 0.92 72.97 -10.88
CA ARG A 889 1.07 74.24 -10.13
C ARG A 889 -0.11 75.21 -10.29
N HIS A 890 -1.04 74.92 -11.21
CA HIS A 890 -2.13 75.84 -11.55
C HIS A 890 -3.41 75.46 -10.81
N HIS A 891 -4.11 76.47 -10.31
CA HIS A 891 -5.37 76.36 -9.59
C HIS A 891 -6.47 76.99 -10.44
N PHE A 892 -7.54 76.24 -10.70
CA PHE A 892 -8.69 76.69 -11.48
C PHE A 892 -9.92 76.76 -10.57
N PRO A 893 -10.62 77.91 -10.48
CA PRO A 893 -11.89 77.98 -9.79
C PRO A 893 -12.92 77.16 -10.55
N VAL A 894 -13.65 76.30 -9.85
CA VAL A 894 -14.69 75.46 -10.41
C VAL A 894 -16.04 76.00 -9.94
N ASN A 895 -16.92 76.33 -10.89
CA ASN A 895 -18.30 76.66 -10.57
C ASN A 895 -19.04 75.37 -10.19
N THR A 896 -19.48 75.28 -8.94
CA THR A 896 -20.22 74.13 -8.40
C THR A 896 -21.74 74.29 -8.49
N HIS A 897 -22.22 75.45 -8.96
CA HIS A 897 -23.64 75.70 -9.17
C HIS A 897 -24.10 75.21 -10.55
N PRO A 898 -25.30 74.60 -10.65
CA PRO A 898 -25.86 74.21 -11.94
C PRO A 898 -26.15 75.45 -12.81
N PHE A 899 -25.86 75.32 -14.11
CA PHE A 899 -26.18 76.33 -15.11
C PHE A 899 -27.68 76.27 -15.45
N ASP A 900 -28.41 77.34 -15.15
CA ASP A 900 -29.84 77.47 -15.41
C ASP A 900 -30.09 78.66 -16.36
N LEU A 901 -30.99 78.47 -17.33
CA LEU A 901 -31.44 79.53 -18.21
C LEU A 901 -32.56 80.33 -17.52
N ALA A 902 -32.30 81.61 -17.25
CA ALA A 902 -33.26 82.52 -16.63
C ALA A 902 -33.61 83.67 -17.57
N LEU A 903 -34.85 84.16 -17.49
CA LEU A 903 -35.29 85.37 -18.19
C LEU A 903 -35.33 86.53 -17.19
N VAL A 904 -34.51 87.56 -17.41
CA VAL A 904 -34.31 88.67 -16.48
C VAL A 904 -34.60 90.03 -17.13
N PRO A 905 -35.08 91.04 -16.38
CA PRO A 905 -35.20 92.40 -16.89
C PRO A 905 -33.86 92.99 -17.32
N HIS A 906 -33.82 93.55 -18.53
CA HIS A 906 -32.65 94.23 -19.07
C HIS A 906 -33.08 95.51 -19.78
N GLY A 907 -33.01 96.64 -19.07
CA GLY A 907 -33.56 97.92 -19.52
C GLY A 907 -35.08 97.84 -19.70
N ASP A 908 -35.55 98.19 -20.89
CA ASP A 908 -36.99 98.20 -21.24
C ASP A 908 -37.48 96.85 -21.82
N THR A 909 -36.61 95.84 -21.88
CA THR A 909 -36.89 94.50 -22.41
C THR A 909 -36.56 93.40 -21.40
N LEU A 910 -36.93 92.15 -21.70
CA LEU A 910 -36.46 90.97 -20.99
C LEU A 910 -35.33 90.30 -21.79
N ALA A 911 -34.34 89.71 -21.11
CA ALA A 911 -33.19 89.04 -21.72
C ALA A 911 -32.95 87.66 -21.09
N PHE A 912 -32.50 86.69 -21.88
CA PHE A 912 -32.05 85.39 -21.40
C PHE A 912 -30.64 85.51 -20.82
N THR A 913 -30.41 84.86 -19.67
CA THR A 913 -29.10 84.69 -19.06
C THR A 913 -28.89 83.24 -18.62
N ILE A 914 -27.65 82.78 -18.62
CA ILE A 914 -27.27 81.48 -18.06
C ILE A 914 -26.52 81.73 -16.75
N THR A 915 -27.07 81.26 -15.63
CA THR A 915 -26.52 81.51 -14.28
C THR A 915 -25.06 81.04 -14.19
N GLY A 916 -24.17 81.88 -13.66
CA GLY A 916 -22.74 81.56 -13.57
C GLY A 916 -21.95 81.76 -14.87
N THR A 917 -22.54 82.41 -15.87
CA THR A 917 -21.85 82.89 -17.08
C THR A 917 -22.19 84.36 -17.35
N ASP A 918 -21.36 85.04 -18.15
CA ASP A 918 -21.64 86.41 -18.61
C ASP A 918 -22.60 86.44 -19.82
N TYR A 919 -23.25 85.31 -20.14
CA TYR A 919 -24.16 85.21 -21.27
C TYR A 919 -25.45 86.00 -20.99
N LEU A 920 -25.74 86.97 -21.85
CA LEU A 920 -26.97 87.77 -21.80
C LEU A 920 -27.44 88.14 -23.22
N THR A 921 -28.67 87.77 -23.55
CA THR A 921 -29.27 88.02 -24.88
C THR A 921 -30.70 88.54 -24.77
N PRO A 922 -31.01 89.78 -25.22
CA PRO A 922 -32.37 90.32 -25.20
C PRO A 922 -33.35 89.49 -26.05
N VAL A 923 -34.59 89.36 -25.59
CA VAL A 923 -35.65 88.69 -26.36
C VAL A 923 -36.20 89.66 -27.41
N THR A 924 -36.00 89.33 -28.68
CA THR A 924 -36.35 90.19 -29.84
C THR A 924 -37.61 89.74 -30.59
N ASP A 925 -38.27 88.67 -30.13
CA ASP A 925 -39.48 88.16 -30.76
C ASP A 925 -40.63 89.19 -30.69
N PRO A 926 -41.22 89.60 -31.84
CA PRO A 926 -42.28 90.60 -31.86
C PRO A 926 -43.54 90.15 -31.09
N ALA A 927 -43.93 88.87 -31.20
CA ALA A 927 -45.11 88.34 -30.51
C ALA A 927 -44.90 88.31 -28.99
N PHE A 928 -43.67 88.05 -28.53
CA PHE A 928 -43.34 88.21 -27.12
C PHE A 928 -43.40 89.67 -26.69
N THR A 929 -42.94 90.60 -27.54
CA THR A 929 -43.00 92.05 -27.25
C THR A 929 -44.44 92.56 -27.11
N ASP A 930 -45.41 91.99 -27.83
CA ASP A 930 -46.83 92.32 -27.66
C ASP A 930 -47.36 91.99 -26.25
N THR A 931 -46.68 91.10 -25.52
CA THR A 931 -47.01 90.77 -24.13
C THR A 931 -46.44 91.78 -23.11
N ARG A 932 -45.79 92.86 -23.56
CA ARG A 932 -45.21 93.92 -22.71
C ARG A 932 -46.14 94.46 -21.62
N PRO A 933 -47.46 94.64 -21.84
CA PRO A 933 -48.38 95.07 -20.77
C PRO A 933 -48.44 94.11 -19.57
N PHE A 934 -48.01 92.86 -19.73
CA PHE A 934 -48.00 91.84 -18.69
C PHE A 934 -46.64 91.70 -17.98
N TRP A 935 -45.55 92.24 -18.53
CA TRP A 935 -44.19 92.03 -17.99
C TRP A 935 -43.98 92.62 -16.60
N THR A 936 -44.77 93.62 -16.23
CA THR A 936 -44.73 94.26 -14.91
C THR A 936 -45.71 93.66 -13.91
N ARG A 937 -46.46 92.62 -14.28
CA ARG A 937 -47.39 91.94 -13.36
C ARG A 937 -46.62 90.96 -12.46
N PRO A 938 -46.62 91.16 -11.14
CA PRO A 938 -45.95 90.22 -10.23
C PRO A 938 -46.70 88.88 -10.12
N LEU A 939 -48.01 88.86 -10.36
CA LEU A 939 -48.84 87.66 -10.33
C LEU A 939 -49.86 87.66 -11.48
N PRO A 940 -50.13 86.50 -12.12
CA PRO A 940 -51.12 86.41 -13.21
C PRO A 940 -52.55 86.82 -12.79
N SER A 941 -52.87 86.64 -11.51
CA SER A 941 -54.19 86.90 -10.90
C SER A 941 -54.41 88.36 -10.48
N GLU A 942 -53.41 89.23 -10.67
CA GLU A 942 -53.46 90.61 -10.23
C GLU A 942 -53.08 91.52 -11.41
N SER A 943 -54.02 92.36 -11.80
CA SER A 943 -53.73 93.51 -12.64
C SER A 943 -54.19 94.76 -11.91
N PRO A 944 -53.74 95.95 -12.34
CA PRO A 944 -54.27 97.20 -11.80
C PRO A 944 -55.82 97.29 -11.87
N ASP A 945 -56.43 96.55 -12.80
CA ASP A 945 -57.87 96.59 -13.10
C ASP A 945 -58.67 95.38 -12.56
N LEU A 946 -58.03 94.37 -11.96
CA LEU A 946 -58.70 93.17 -11.44
C LEU A 946 -58.11 92.78 -10.09
N TYR A 947 -58.91 92.89 -9.03
CA TYR A 947 -58.49 92.57 -7.68
C TYR A 947 -58.52 91.06 -7.44
N ARG A 948 -57.54 90.55 -6.68
CA ARG A 948 -57.34 89.11 -6.48
C ARG A 948 -58.58 88.38 -5.95
N SER A 949 -59.35 89.01 -5.07
CA SER A 949 -60.56 88.38 -4.51
C SER A 949 -61.62 88.11 -5.58
N GLU A 950 -61.73 88.98 -6.59
CA GLU A 950 -62.67 88.80 -7.70
C GLU A 950 -62.25 87.65 -8.62
N TYR A 951 -60.95 87.56 -8.91
CA TYR A 951 -60.39 86.43 -9.66
C TYR A 951 -60.66 85.09 -8.96
N LEU A 952 -60.39 85.02 -7.64
CA LEU A 952 -60.60 83.79 -6.86
C LEU A 952 -62.08 83.39 -6.77
N ALA A 953 -62.98 84.36 -6.63
CA ALA A 953 -64.43 84.11 -6.65
C ALA A 953 -64.87 83.51 -7.99
N GLY A 954 -64.34 84.04 -9.11
CA GLY A 954 -64.59 83.51 -10.45
C GLY A 954 -64.09 82.07 -10.63
N CYS A 955 -62.89 81.77 -10.14
CA CYS A 955 -62.34 80.40 -10.20
C CYS A 955 -63.23 79.40 -9.45
N LEU A 956 -63.69 79.72 -8.24
CA LEU A 956 -64.57 78.85 -7.45
C LEU A 956 -65.90 78.57 -8.18
N LEU A 957 -66.49 79.58 -8.83
CA LEU A 957 -67.73 79.42 -9.58
C LEU A 957 -67.57 78.45 -10.75
N LEU A 958 -66.48 78.60 -11.52
CA LEU A 958 -66.20 77.73 -12.67
C LEU A 958 -65.93 76.28 -12.24
N ASP A 959 -65.23 76.10 -11.12
CA ASP A 959 -64.89 74.78 -10.59
C ASP A 959 -66.12 74.01 -10.08
N ALA A 960 -67.10 74.74 -9.53
CA ALA A 960 -68.38 74.15 -9.10
C ALA A 960 -69.20 73.65 -10.30
N LEU A 961 -69.23 74.40 -11.41
CA LEU A 961 -69.97 74.02 -12.62
C LEU A 961 -69.41 72.76 -13.29
N ALA A 962 -68.12 72.47 -13.14
CA ALA A 962 -67.45 71.33 -13.76
C ALA A 962 -67.75 69.96 -13.11
N ARG A 963 -68.32 69.91 -11.90
CA ARG A 963 -68.42 68.66 -11.09
C ARG A 963 -69.73 67.87 -11.24
N THR A 964 -70.63 68.23 -12.16
CA THR A 964 -71.90 67.51 -12.37
C THR A 964 -71.75 66.38 -13.41
N PRO A 965 -71.94 65.08 -13.09
CA PRO A 965 -71.74 63.98 -14.07
C PRO A 965 -73.00 63.66 -14.90
N THR A 966 -72.82 63.49 -16.22
CA THR A 966 -73.82 63.06 -17.21
C THR A 966 -74.09 61.54 -17.19
N TRP A 967 -75.35 61.12 -17.36
CA TRP A 967 -75.88 59.74 -17.30
C TRP A 967 -75.50 58.86 -18.53
N PRO A 968 -75.25 57.53 -18.43
CA PRO A 968 -74.83 56.69 -19.57
C PRO A 968 -76.01 56.09 -20.36
N ALA A 969 -75.83 55.99 -21.69
CA ALA A 969 -76.74 55.39 -22.67
C ALA A 969 -76.59 53.86 -22.77
N GLY A 970 -77.71 53.15 -22.99
CA GLY A 970 -77.80 51.69 -23.19
C GLY A 970 -77.94 51.25 -24.67
N PRO A 971 -77.88 49.93 -24.95
CA PRO A 971 -77.23 49.37 -26.16
C PRO A 971 -78.18 48.64 -27.14
N ALA A 972 -77.65 48.28 -28.33
CA ALA A 972 -77.85 47.03 -29.09
C ALA A 972 -78.07 47.20 -30.61
N GLY A 973 -77.58 46.22 -31.38
CA GLY A 973 -78.33 45.70 -32.53
C GLY A 973 -77.72 45.87 -33.93
N SER A 974 -77.08 44.79 -34.41
CA SER A 974 -77.04 44.26 -35.79
C SER A 974 -77.36 45.16 -36.99
N GLY A 975 -76.45 45.17 -37.98
CA GLY A 975 -76.85 45.30 -39.38
C GLY A 975 -75.89 46.09 -40.26
N ALA A 976 -75.22 45.37 -41.17
CA ALA A 976 -74.84 45.77 -42.52
C ALA A 976 -74.36 47.22 -42.78
N GLY A 977 -73.07 47.33 -43.13
CA GLY A 977 -72.60 48.17 -44.22
C GLY A 977 -72.50 49.68 -43.97
N GLY A 978 -71.36 50.25 -44.33
CA GLY A 978 -71.26 51.66 -44.66
C GLY A 978 -70.66 52.53 -43.56
N SER A 979 -69.44 52.96 -43.85
CA SER A 979 -68.78 54.17 -43.39
C SER A 979 -69.69 55.32 -42.93
N GLY A 980 -69.30 56.01 -41.86
CA GLY A 980 -69.55 57.46 -41.78
C GLY A 980 -69.82 58.06 -40.40
N ALA A 981 -68.75 58.40 -39.69
CA ALA A 981 -68.59 59.62 -38.90
C ALA A 981 -69.69 60.06 -37.89
N GLY A 982 -69.53 59.64 -36.63
CA GLY A 982 -70.09 60.33 -35.47
C GLY A 982 -69.16 61.45 -34.98
N VAL A 983 -69.65 62.70 -35.07
CA VAL A 983 -68.97 63.94 -34.69
C VAL A 983 -68.89 64.07 -33.17
N ARG A 984 -67.65 64.25 -32.67
CA ARG A 984 -67.32 64.63 -31.29
C ARG A 984 -67.52 66.13 -31.12
N TRP A 985 -68.27 66.55 -30.09
CA TRP A 985 -68.12 67.90 -29.54
C TRP A 985 -66.94 67.93 -28.59
N ALA A 986 -66.03 68.84 -28.90
CA ALA A 986 -64.65 68.87 -28.49
C ALA A 986 -64.47 69.27 -27.03
N ARG A 987 -63.78 68.40 -26.29
CA ARG A 987 -63.01 68.79 -25.12
C ARG A 987 -61.92 69.74 -25.63
N TRP A 988 -61.98 71.02 -25.24
CA TRP A 988 -60.89 71.97 -25.46
C TRP A 988 -59.69 71.55 -24.60
N GLY A 989 -58.95 70.55 -25.09
CA GLY A 989 -57.58 70.26 -24.71
C GLY A 989 -56.69 71.17 -25.52
N ALA A 990 -56.13 72.20 -24.88
CA ALA A 990 -55.10 73.04 -25.46
C ALA A 990 -53.79 72.23 -25.54
N GLY A 991 -53.67 71.43 -26.60
CA GLY A 991 -52.40 70.96 -27.12
C GLY A 991 -51.85 72.00 -28.09
N VAL A 992 -50.85 72.75 -27.65
CA VAL A 992 -49.93 73.46 -28.53
C VAL A 992 -48.91 72.44 -29.00
N ALA A 993 -49.08 71.99 -30.25
CA ALA A 993 -48.12 71.17 -30.98
C ALA A 993 -47.14 72.10 -31.72
N VAL A 994 -45.86 72.03 -31.35
CA VAL A 994 -44.67 72.16 -32.22
C VAL A 994 -43.61 71.29 -31.56
N ASP A 995 -43.42 70.05 -32.02
CA ASP A 995 -42.50 69.64 -33.09
C ASP A 995 -41.03 69.77 -32.70
N ARG A 996 -40.39 68.61 -32.48
CA ARG A 996 -38.94 68.45 -32.61
C ARG A 996 -38.66 67.04 -33.13
N ALA A 997 -38.21 67.02 -34.39
CA ALA A 997 -37.28 66.02 -34.87
C ALA A 997 -35.92 66.22 -34.17
N ASP A 998 -35.20 65.10 -34.03
CA ASP A 998 -33.88 64.88 -33.41
C ASP A 998 -33.77 65.06 -31.88
#